data_AF-A0A2E5JH46-F1
#
_entry.id   AF-A0A2E5JH46-F1
#
_cell.length_a   1.000
_cell.length_b   1.000
_cell.length_c   1.000
_cell.angle_alpha   90.00
_cell.angle_beta   90.00
_cell.angle_gamma   90.00
#
_symmetry.space_group_name_H-M   'P 1'
#
loop_
_entity.id
_entity.type
_entity.pdbx_description
1 polymer ?
#
loop_
_entity_poly.entity_id
_entity_poly.type
_entity_poly.pdbx_seq_one_letter_code
_entity_poly.pdbx_strand_id
1 'polypeptide(L)'
;MHSFILSITLLFFSSVYAGEQFTYFSVKQQSNAKSVALPIPIFAPQETPLFDRIAAGFSDYRLRAGDAAARVLAGNTLSAVGGLSGIGFSLVRDFGGFSINANRQLAPDLFDDDRWLIVDELTIMIDASDYLGGLRDDGVIDISETNLAAFAGIAFKRTYRLTHFANSYSEGLTKDYEKLIFPFKWFRPSHFQQLAPYEYLEKEDSLSVRAGGVVSAPIGGGLAVGAGVLASFERSAKLTLQSLGPDDQAGPLERLRISYTSEKSAAVAAQAKLQADFLGILKLTLFAYDFEYSLSSSQTWNLTLDDPSLHRLSEHSDPILEKGINAVVKLRTPNLDDLAPYIVSSETRKQETMKSRYAALIIGGKKEQATEHIQTVKNNVVRSFFKHNFLKQRQVQNILSRLVSELFSNFLKLPTLVNNAAIENKRISLEYEAVKNLIEDKEDLDLIDPSERISLRIMHEATVSTKSSKMRDYFSSYLSYYSGADPAIVRLLDEGHLRPPYQFQTNFQVSQAGILNISKTSVEALHRIFDNICETKPKNKLYRFRSLFNFCKWKLQADLRRYLLEVFHQEIALSSYRDCSKVTKWYMRASKKRALLESCMRSVSRRDENQALSIVPMWRLKDLLNEVVTQSKDRIDLYSLFGLSNVHAYGQVSASKEEGLPIRAMFKEGLWHGLGVVDAAKKENLRREPASVIE
;
A
#
# COMPACT_ATOMS: atom_id res chain seq x y z
N MET A 1 9.89 -27.05 3.36
CA MET A 1 8.71 -26.18 3.09
C MET A 1 8.97 -25.11 2.05
N HIS A 2 10.09 -24.38 2.06
CA HIS A 2 10.44 -23.42 0.99
C HIS A 2 10.57 -24.06 -0.41
N SER A 3 11.14 -25.27 -0.51
CA SER A 3 11.26 -25.98 -1.80
C SER A 3 9.93 -26.48 -2.39
N PHE A 4 8.92 -26.73 -1.55
CA PHE A 4 7.62 -27.24 -2.02
C PHE A 4 6.74 -26.11 -2.60
N ILE A 5 6.86 -24.90 -2.04
CA ILE A 5 6.17 -23.70 -2.54
C ILE A 5 6.80 -23.24 -3.85
N LEU A 6 8.14 -23.26 -3.95
CA LEU A 6 8.86 -22.92 -5.18
C LEU A 6 8.44 -23.82 -6.36
N SER A 7 8.27 -25.12 -6.13
CA SER A 7 7.82 -26.10 -7.13
C SER A 7 6.38 -25.86 -7.62
N ILE A 8 5.48 -25.39 -6.76
CA ILE A 8 4.09 -25.06 -7.15
C ILE A 8 4.07 -23.77 -8.00
N THR A 9 4.85 -22.74 -7.63
CA THR A 9 4.99 -21.53 -8.47
C THR A 9 5.59 -21.85 -9.84
N LEU A 10 6.62 -22.70 -9.91
CA LEU A 10 7.23 -23.10 -11.19
C LEU A 10 6.24 -23.88 -12.08
N LEU A 11 5.38 -24.72 -11.50
CA LEU A 11 4.32 -25.44 -12.24
C LEU A 11 3.26 -24.49 -12.82
N PHE A 12 2.88 -23.43 -12.08
CA PHE A 12 1.94 -22.41 -12.57
C PHE A 12 2.55 -21.50 -13.65
N PHE A 13 3.87 -21.24 -13.62
CA PHE A 13 4.53 -20.47 -14.67
C PHE A 13 4.80 -21.30 -15.94
N SER A 14 5.02 -22.61 -15.83
CA SER A 14 5.23 -23.48 -17.00
C SER A 14 3.95 -23.78 -17.80
N SER A 15 2.78 -23.77 -17.15
CA SER A 15 1.50 -24.01 -17.85
C SER A 15 0.99 -22.82 -18.65
N VAL A 16 1.56 -21.62 -18.46
CA VAL A 16 1.20 -20.41 -19.22
C VAL A 16 1.92 -20.32 -20.57
N TYR A 17 2.91 -21.18 -20.84
CA TYR A 17 3.65 -21.22 -22.10
C TYR A 17 3.30 -22.40 -23.03
N ALA A 18 2.30 -23.20 -22.70
CA ALA A 18 1.75 -24.19 -23.61
C ALA A 18 0.70 -23.54 -24.52
N GLY A 19 0.96 -23.49 -25.82
CA GLY A 19 0.00 -23.07 -26.83
C GLY A 19 -1.15 -24.06 -26.94
N GLU A 20 -2.11 -24.01 -26.02
CA GLU A 20 -3.37 -24.72 -26.13
C GLU A 20 -4.33 -23.93 -27.05
N GLN A 21 -4.97 -24.64 -27.98
CA GLN A 21 -6.04 -24.09 -28.81
C GLN A 21 -7.17 -23.58 -27.89
N PHE A 22 -7.48 -22.28 -28.00
CA PHE A 22 -8.57 -21.61 -27.27
C PHE A 22 -9.91 -22.33 -27.52
N THR A 23 -10.34 -23.20 -26.59
CA THR A 23 -11.53 -24.07 -26.69
C THR A 23 -12.50 -23.85 -25.54
N TYR A 24 -12.63 -22.62 -25.03
CA TYR A 24 -13.50 -22.31 -23.89
C TYR A 24 -14.97 -22.03 -24.26
N PHE A 25 -15.24 -21.64 -25.51
CA PHE A 25 -16.59 -21.44 -26.05
C PHE A 25 -16.61 -21.74 -27.55
N SER A 26 -17.80 -22.02 -28.09
CA SER A 26 -18.03 -22.12 -29.53
C SER A 26 -18.89 -20.96 -30.01
N VAL A 27 -18.55 -20.37 -31.14
CA VAL A 27 -19.39 -19.36 -31.79
C VAL A 27 -20.51 -20.10 -32.50
N LYS A 28 -21.76 -19.80 -32.18
CA LYS A 28 -22.89 -20.35 -32.93
C LYS A 28 -22.87 -19.66 -34.30
N GLN A 29 -22.62 -20.42 -35.37
CA GLN A 29 -22.75 -19.90 -36.74
C GLN A 29 -24.17 -19.35 -36.91
N GLN A 30 -24.30 -18.02 -37.04
CA GLN A 30 -25.58 -17.38 -37.31
C GLN A 30 -26.08 -17.81 -38.69
N SER A 31 -26.95 -18.81 -38.76
CA SER A 31 -27.96 -18.88 -39.81
C SER A 31 -29.12 -17.99 -39.37
N ASN A 32 -29.39 -16.93 -40.13
CA ASN A 32 -30.51 -15.96 -39.96
C ASN A 32 -30.26 -14.65 -39.18
N ALA A 33 -29.08 -14.05 -39.28
CA ALA A 33 -28.99 -12.59 -39.19
C ALA A 33 -29.21 -12.01 -40.59
N LYS A 34 -30.38 -11.37 -40.83
CA LYS A 34 -30.52 -10.43 -41.95
C LYS A 34 -29.34 -9.46 -41.86
N SER A 35 -28.53 -9.44 -42.90
CA SER A 35 -27.51 -8.43 -43.12
C SER A 35 -28.14 -7.04 -43.01
N VAL A 36 -28.00 -6.40 -41.85
CA VAL A 36 -27.91 -4.94 -41.81
C VAL A 36 -26.53 -4.63 -42.39
N ALA A 37 -26.45 -4.69 -43.72
CA ALA A 37 -25.36 -4.10 -44.46
C ALA A 37 -25.49 -2.58 -44.29
N LEU A 38 -24.83 -2.01 -43.30
CA LEU A 38 -24.50 -0.60 -43.36
C LEU A 38 -23.40 -0.46 -44.42
N PRO A 39 -23.54 0.45 -45.38
CA PRO A 39 -22.52 0.66 -46.40
C PRO A 39 -21.26 1.15 -45.69
N ILE A 40 -20.20 0.33 -45.74
CA ILE A 40 -18.88 0.68 -45.23
C ILE A 40 -18.24 1.59 -46.28
N PRO A 41 -18.01 2.89 -46.02
CA PRO A 41 -17.04 3.64 -46.81
C PRO A 41 -15.65 3.08 -46.47
N ILE A 42 -14.99 2.57 -47.50
CA ILE A 42 -13.64 2.02 -47.48
C ILE A 42 -12.66 3.16 -47.14
N PHE A 43 -12.41 3.50 -45.86
CA PHE A 43 -11.23 4.23 -45.38
C PHE A 43 -11.21 4.30 -43.83
N ALA A 44 -10.73 3.24 -43.15
CA ALA A 44 -10.14 3.31 -41.81
C ALA A 44 -9.54 1.93 -41.45
N PRO A 45 -8.38 1.86 -40.76
CA PRO A 45 -7.83 0.58 -40.29
C PRO A 45 -8.81 -0.06 -39.30
N GLN A 46 -9.12 -1.35 -39.50
CA GLN A 46 -10.17 -2.12 -38.81
C GLN A 46 -10.29 -1.82 -37.30
N GLU A 47 -11.24 -0.96 -36.94
CA GLU A 47 -11.66 -0.74 -35.55
C GLU A 47 -12.55 -1.91 -35.09
N THR A 48 -12.51 -2.28 -33.81
CA THR A 48 -13.17 -3.49 -33.29
C THR A 48 -14.69 -3.29 -33.22
N PRO A 49 -15.54 -4.33 -33.39
CA PRO A 49 -17.00 -4.23 -33.26
C PRO A 49 -17.52 -3.65 -31.93
N LEU A 50 -16.70 -3.74 -30.87
CA LEU A 50 -16.93 -3.10 -29.58
C LEU A 50 -16.89 -1.57 -29.70
N PHE A 51 -15.95 -1.03 -30.46
CA PHE A 51 -15.82 0.41 -30.71
C PHE A 51 -17.04 0.97 -31.45
N ASP A 52 -17.54 0.25 -32.46
CA ASP A 52 -18.75 0.65 -33.19
C ASP A 52 -20.01 0.63 -32.30
N ARG A 53 -20.16 -0.39 -31.43
CA ARG A 53 -21.25 -0.43 -30.43
C ARG A 53 -21.16 0.74 -29.45
N ILE A 54 -19.95 1.06 -28.99
CA ILE A 54 -19.68 2.20 -28.11
C ILE A 54 -20.03 3.52 -28.82
N ALA A 55 -19.56 3.71 -30.07
CA ALA A 55 -19.79 4.91 -30.88
C ALA A 55 -21.28 5.10 -31.23
N ALA A 56 -21.98 4.03 -31.62
CA ALA A 56 -23.43 4.05 -31.85
C ALA A 56 -24.20 4.35 -30.56
N GLY A 57 -23.68 3.91 -29.41
CA GLY A 57 -24.21 4.26 -28.10
C GLY A 57 -24.09 5.75 -27.78
N PHE A 58 -23.03 6.42 -28.23
CA PHE A 58 -22.71 7.82 -27.94
C PHE A 58 -23.52 8.87 -28.73
N SER A 59 -24.14 8.52 -29.86
CA SER A 59 -24.89 9.48 -30.69
C SER A 59 -26.07 10.14 -29.97
N ASP A 60 -26.68 9.47 -28.99
CA ASP A 60 -27.81 9.95 -28.19
C ASP A 60 -27.38 10.64 -26.87
N TYR A 61 -26.10 10.56 -26.49
CA TYR A 61 -25.64 11.05 -25.18
C TYR A 61 -25.69 12.57 -25.02
N ARG A 62 -25.49 13.32 -26.10
CA ARG A 62 -25.56 14.79 -26.05
C ARG A 62 -26.96 15.28 -25.68
N LEU A 63 -27.99 14.65 -26.25
CA LEU A 63 -29.39 14.97 -25.92
C LEU A 63 -29.71 14.59 -24.47
N ARG A 64 -29.30 13.39 -24.04
CA ARG A 64 -29.48 12.93 -22.65
C ARG A 64 -28.76 13.81 -21.62
N ALA A 65 -27.56 14.30 -21.94
CA ALA A 65 -26.85 15.25 -21.09
C ALA A 65 -27.60 16.58 -20.98
N GLY A 66 -28.13 17.08 -22.10
CA GLY A 66 -29.01 18.24 -22.14
C GLY A 66 -30.25 18.08 -21.25
N ASP A 67 -30.96 16.95 -21.40
CA ASP A 67 -32.15 16.65 -20.60
C ASP A 67 -31.83 16.49 -19.11
N ALA A 68 -30.70 15.86 -18.78
CA ALA A 68 -30.25 15.71 -17.40
C ALA A 68 -29.93 17.07 -16.75
N ALA A 69 -29.18 17.93 -17.45
CA ALA A 69 -28.89 19.28 -17.01
C ALA A 69 -30.17 20.12 -16.82
N ALA A 70 -31.11 20.04 -17.77
CA ALA A 70 -32.39 20.75 -17.69
C ALA A 70 -33.23 20.30 -16.48
N ARG A 71 -33.22 19.00 -16.15
CA ARG A 71 -33.90 18.47 -14.96
C ARG A 71 -33.27 18.98 -13.66
N VAL A 72 -31.93 19.02 -13.60
CA VAL A 72 -31.20 19.57 -12.44
C VAL A 72 -31.53 21.06 -12.25
N LEU A 73 -31.50 21.84 -13.33
CA LEU A 73 -31.88 23.27 -13.32
C LEU A 73 -33.35 23.49 -12.93
N ALA A 74 -34.23 22.56 -13.29
CA ALA A 74 -35.65 22.59 -12.91
C ALA A 74 -35.92 22.11 -11.47
N GLY A 75 -34.89 21.75 -10.70
CA GLY A 75 -35.03 21.25 -9.33
C GLY A 75 -35.53 19.81 -9.21
N ASN A 76 -35.56 19.04 -10.31
CA ASN A 76 -35.99 17.63 -10.31
C ASN A 76 -34.82 16.70 -9.94
N THR A 77 -34.80 16.24 -8.69
CA THR A 77 -33.72 15.43 -8.09
C THR A 77 -33.87 13.92 -8.35
N LEU A 78 -33.91 13.47 -9.60
CA LEU A 78 -33.93 12.01 -9.88
C LEU A 78 -32.54 11.37 -9.95
N SER A 79 -31.45 12.14 -9.87
CA SER A 79 -30.07 11.63 -9.70
C SER A 79 -29.09 12.75 -9.34
N ALA A 80 -29.35 13.49 -8.26
CA ALA A 80 -28.32 14.39 -7.72
C ALA A 80 -27.18 13.51 -7.14
N VAL A 81 -26.02 13.53 -7.79
CA VAL A 81 -24.80 12.86 -7.31
C VAL A 81 -23.89 13.95 -6.74
N GLY A 82 -23.64 13.90 -5.43
CA GLY A 82 -22.83 14.90 -4.74
C GLY A 82 -22.59 14.57 -3.27
N GLY A 83 -21.33 14.66 -2.83
CA GLY A 83 -20.99 14.80 -1.42
C GLY A 83 -21.26 16.22 -0.93
N LEU A 84 -20.76 16.59 0.26
CA LEU A 84 -21.00 17.87 0.95
C LEU A 84 -20.62 19.16 0.16
N SER A 85 -20.14 19.08 -1.08
CA SER A 85 -19.56 20.20 -1.83
C SER A 85 -19.87 20.29 -3.34
N GLY A 86 -20.70 19.42 -3.94
CA GLY A 86 -20.97 19.52 -5.39
C GLY A 86 -22.37 19.05 -5.85
N ILE A 87 -22.90 19.66 -6.91
CA ILE A 87 -24.21 19.32 -7.51
C ILE A 87 -24.04 19.12 -9.02
N GLY A 88 -24.45 17.97 -9.54
CA GLY A 88 -24.34 17.65 -10.96
C GLY A 88 -25.25 16.50 -11.41
N PHE A 89 -24.87 15.78 -12.46
CA PHE A 89 -25.65 14.65 -13.00
C PHE A 89 -24.76 13.50 -13.47
N SER A 90 -25.33 12.30 -13.52
CA SER A 90 -24.67 11.10 -14.05
C SER A 90 -25.57 10.39 -15.06
N LEU A 91 -24.94 9.88 -16.12
CA LEU A 91 -25.53 9.13 -17.20
C LEU A 91 -24.88 7.74 -17.23
N VAL A 92 -25.63 6.72 -16.83
CA VAL A 92 -25.18 5.33 -16.88
C VAL A 92 -25.89 4.61 -18.02
N ARG A 93 -25.14 3.88 -18.84
CA ARG A 93 -25.67 2.94 -19.81
C ARG A 93 -24.94 1.62 -19.71
N ASP A 94 -25.72 0.58 -19.51
CA ASP A 94 -25.27 -0.80 -19.57
C ASP A 94 -25.47 -1.35 -20.99
N PHE A 95 -24.50 -2.12 -21.48
CA PHE A 95 -24.51 -2.78 -22.77
C PHE A 95 -24.46 -4.30 -22.65
N GLY A 96 -24.81 -4.86 -21.48
CA GLY A 96 -24.91 -6.31 -21.25
C GLY A 96 -23.54 -6.99 -21.20
N GLY A 97 -22.49 -6.26 -20.83
CA GLY A 97 -21.11 -6.78 -20.85
C GLY A 97 -20.02 -5.73 -20.69
N PHE A 98 -20.39 -4.47 -20.91
CA PHE A 98 -19.62 -3.34 -20.45
C PHE A 98 -20.58 -2.21 -20.08
N SER A 99 -20.15 -1.34 -19.19
CA SER A 99 -20.90 -0.15 -18.81
C SER A 99 -20.11 1.10 -19.14
N ILE A 100 -20.84 2.14 -19.52
CA ILE A 100 -20.32 3.50 -19.69
C ILE A 100 -21.04 4.38 -18.69
N ASN A 101 -20.29 5.03 -17.83
CA ASN A 101 -20.77 6.04 -16.89
C ASN A 101 -20.14 7.38 -17.23
N ALA A 102 -20.95 8.37 -17.59
CA ALA A 102 -20.53 9.75 -17.74
C ALA A 102 -21.08 10.57 -16.56
N ASN A 103 -20.22 11.25 -15.81
CA ASN A 103 -20.57 11.99 -14.61
C ASN A 103 -20.03 13.42 -14.72
N ARG A 104 -20.89 14.41 -14.48
CA ARG A 104 -20.51 15.82 -14.40
C ARG A 104 -20.79 16.32 -13.01
N GLN A 105 -19.79 16.89 -12.36
CA GLN A 105 -19.90 17.54 -11.05
C GLN A 105 -19.47 19.00 -11.14
N LEU A 106 -20.14 19.84 -10.37
CA LEU A 106 -19.82 21.26 -10.27
C LEU A 106 -19.55 21.66 -8.83
N ALA A 107 -18.58 22.55 -8.63
CA ALA A 107 -18.30 23.22 -7.37
C ALA A 107 -17.92 24.69 -7.63
N PRO A 108 -18.23 25.63 -6.72
CA PRO A 108 -17.67 26.98 -6.79
C PRO A 108 -16.15 26.92 -6.65
N ASP A 109 -15.43 27.77 -7.38
CA ASP A 109 -13.99 27.91 -7.20
C ASP A 109 -13.69 28.65 -5.88
N LEU A 110 -12.74 28.13 -5.10
CA LEU A 110 -12.36 28.73 -3.82
C LEU A 110 -11.46 29.95 -3.97
N PHE A 111 -10.91 30.17 -5.17
CA PHE A 111 -9.94 31.24 -5.44
C PHE A 111 -10.49 32.29 -6.41
N ASP A 112 -11.71 32.13 -6.90
CA ASP A 112 -12.37 33.03 -7.85
C ASP A 112 -13.90 33.00 -7.61
N ASP A 113 -14.44 34.08 -7.07
CA ASP A 113 -15.85 34.18 -6.64
C ASP A 113 -16.85 34.07 -7.81
N ASP A 114 -16.40 34.30 -9.05
CA ASP A 114 -17.24 34.30 -10.25
C ASP A 114 -17.09 33.01 -11.08
N ARG A 115 -16.31 32.04 -10.60
CA ARG A 115 -15.93 30.85 -11.36
C ARG A 115 -16.46 29.56 -10.74
N TRP A 116 -16.85 28.64 -11.62
CA TRP A 116 -17.30 27.29 -11.27
C TRP A 116 -16.36 26.26 -11.86
N LEU A 117 -15.90 25.34 -11.02
CA LEU A 117 -15.14 24.15 -11.38
C LEU A 117 -16.09 23.09 -11.92
N ILE A 118 -15.80 22.57 -13.12
CA ILE A 118 -16.51 21.47 -13.75
C ILE A 118 -15.58 20.27 -13.77
N VAL A 119 -16.02 19.17 -13.18
CA VAL A 119 -15.33 17.88 -13.23
C VAL A 119 -16.16 16.93 -14.08
N ASP A 120 -15.70 16.70 -15.29
CA ASP A 120 -16.26 15.75 -16.24
C ASP A 120 -15.51 14.42 -16.15
N GLU A 121 -16.22 13.33 -15.89
CA GLU A 121 -15.65 11.99 -15.78
C GLU A 121 -16.38 11.02 -16.70
N LEU A 122 -15.63 10.25 -17.49
CA LEU A 122 -16.14 9.12 -18.27
C LEU A 122 -15.42 7.85 -17.84
N THR A 123 -16.19 6.90 -17.31
CA THR A 123 -15.70 5.56 -16.95
C THR A 123 -16.25 4.53 -17.93
N ILE A 124 -15.37 3.71 -18.49
CA ILE A 124 -15.69 2.52 -19.28
C ILE A 124 -15.24 1.31 -18.47
N MET A 125 -16.16 0.40 -18.16
CA MET A 125 -15.86 -0.81 -17.40
C MET A 125 -16.31 -2.04 -18.16
N ILE A 126 -15.41 -3.00 -18.33
CA ILE A 126 -15.65 -4.29 -19.00
C ILE A 126 -15.32 -5.38 -17.98
N ASP A 127 -16.31 -6.21 -17.64
CA ASP A 127 -16.10 -7.45 -16.90
C ASP A 127 -16.22 -8.62 -17.89
N ALA A 128 -15.20 -9.47 -17.96
CA ALA A 128 -15.18 -10.54 -18.94
C ALA A 128 -16.28 -11.59 -18.71
N SER A 129 -16.64 -11.85 -17.45
CA SER A 129 -17.71 -12.81 -17.11
C SER A 129 -19.07 -12.26 -17.51
N ASP A 130 -19.35 -11.00 -17.20
CA ASP A 130 -20.59 -10.33 -17.61
C ASP A 130 -20.69 -10.22 -19.13
N TYR A 131 -19.59 -9.88 -19.82
CA TYR A 131 -19.57 -9.77 -21.28
C TYR A 131 -19.82 -11.10 -21.99
N LEU A 132 -19.15 -12.17 -21.56
CA LEU A 132 -19.37 -13.50 -22.12
C LEU A 132 -20.76 -14.04 -21.74
N GLY A 133 -21.27 -13.69 -20.55
CA GLY A 133 -22.62 -14.01 -20.10
C GLY A 133 -23.68 -13.38 -20.99
N GLY A 134 -23.55 -12.08 -21.28
CA GLY A 134 -24.43 -11.39 -22.22
C GLY A 134 -24.40 -11.98 -23.63
N LEU A 135 -23.20 -12.31 -24.16
CA LEU A 135 -23.10 -12.97 -25.47
C LEU A 135 -23.74 -14.36 -25.50
N ARG A 136 -23.69 -15.10 -24.38
CA ARG A 136 -24.36 -16.40 -24.24
C ARG A 136 -25.87 -16.22 -24.21
N ASP A 137 -26.35 -15.25 -23.43
CA ASP A 137 -27.78 -14.96 -23.27
C ASP A 137 -28.39 -14.42 -24.57
N ASP A 138 -27.62 -13.68 -25.36
CA ASP A 138 -27.93 -13.25 -26.74
C ASP A 138 -27.84 -14.40 -27.77
N GLY A 139 -27.40 -15.60 -27.37
CA GLY A 139 -27.25 -16.76 -28.23
C GLY A 139 -26.11 -16.68 -29.25
N VAL A 140 -25.16 -15.75 -29.07
CA VAL A 140 -24.00 -15.55 -29.96
C VAL A 140 -22.93 -16.63 -29.72
N ILE A 141 -22.72 -17.03 -28.46
CA ILE A 141 -21.76 -18.06 -28.08
C ILE A 141 -22.42 -19.15 -27.24
N ASP A 142 -21.79 -20.33 -27.22
CA ASP A 142 -22.08 -21.39 -26.27
C ASP A 142 -20.92 -21.52 -25.28
N ILE A 143 -21.20 -21.30 -24.00
CA ILE A 143 -20.23 -21.38 -22.90
C ILE A 143 -20.95 -21.90 -21.65
N SER A 144 -20.35 -22.88 -20.96
CA SER A 144 -20.89 -23.40 -19.71
C SER A 144 -20.68 -22.42 -18.55
N GLU A 145 -21.50 -22.52 -17.51
CA GLU A 145 -21.31 -21.74 -16.26
C GLU A 145 -19.93 -21.95 -15.63
N THR A 146 -19.38 -23.18 -15.73
CA THR A 146 -18.04 -23.49 -15.21
C THR A 146 -16.95 -22.76 -16.00
N ASN A 147 -17.11 -22.65 -17.32
CA ASN A 147 -16.16 -21.93 -18.17
C ASN A 147 -16.31 -20.41 -18.00
N LEU A 148 -17.54 -19.92 -17.82
CA LEU A 148 -17.82 -18.51 -17.51
C LEU A 148 -17.15 -18.08 -16.21
N ALA A 149 -17.21 -18.92 -15.18
CA ALA A 149 -16.56 -18.68 -13.89
C ALA A 149 -15.03 -18.59 -13.98
N ALA A 150 -14.40 -19.16 -15.00
CA ALA A 150 -12.96 -19.03 -15.23
C ALA A 150 -12.56 -17.60 -15.66
N PHE A 151 -13.51 -16.81 -16.17
CA PHE A 151 -13.32 -15.40 -16.51
C PHE A 151 -13.73 -14.44 -15.38
N ALA A 152 -14.31 -14.96 -14.29
CA ALA A 152 -14.68 -14.17 -13.12
C ALA A 152 -13.41 -13.55 -12.50
N GLY A 153 -13.36 -12.22 -12.47
CA GLY A 153 -12.21 -11.46 -11.96
C GLY A 153 -11.21 -11.00 -13.03
N ILE A 154 -11.51 -11.21 -14.32
CA ILE A 154 -10.86 -10.47 -15.41
C ILE A 154 -11.69 -9.22 -15.69
N ALA A 155 -11.17 -8.06 -15.31
CA ALA A 155 -11.84 -6.78 -15.50
C ALA A 155 -10.89 -5.73 -16.06
N PHE A 156 -11.40 -4.93 -16.99
CA PHE A 156 -10.75 -3.75 -17.51
C PHE A 156 -11.59 -2.52 -17.19
N LYS A 157 -10.96 -1.50 -16.64
CA LYS A 157 -11.58 -0.20 -16.40
C LYS A 157 -10.70 0.89 -16.99
N ARG A 158 -11.33 1.82 -17.68
CA ARG A 158 -10.71 3.05 -18.18
C ARG A 158 -11.49 4.25 -17.68
N THR A 159 -10.79 5.20 -17.08
CA THR A 159 -11.36 6.45 -16.59
C THR A 159 -10.71 7.61 -17.33
N TYR A 160 -11.52 8.53 -17.82
CA TYR A 160 -11.08 9.85 -18.26
C TYR A 160 -11.69 10.88 -17.33
N ARG A 161 -10.90 11.85 -16.90
CA ARG A 161 -11.37 12.97 -16.08
C ARG A 161 -10.81 14.27 -16.63
N LEU A 162 -11.68 15.27 -16.79
CA LEU A 162 -11.33 16.60 -17.24
C LEU A 162 -11.88 17.61 -16.24
N THR A 163 -11.01 18.47 -15.74
CA THR A 163 -11.37 19.60 -14.88
C THR A 163 -11.18 20.89 -15.66
N HIS A 164 -12.25 21.68 -15.78
CA HIS A 164 -12.30 22.95 -16.50
C HIS A 164 -13.27 23.92 -15.83
N PHE A 165 -13.46 25.12 -16.41
CA PHE A 165 -14.16 26.22 -15.74
C PHE A 165 -15.35 26.79 -16.54
N ALA A 166 -16.34 27.29 -15.81
CA ALA A 166 -17.44 28.12 -16.31
C ALA A 166 -17.67 29.34 -15.44
N ASN A 167 -18.35 30.36 -15.97
CA ASN A 167 -18.63 31.62 -15.26
C ASN A 167 -19.93 31.56 -14.44
N SER A 168 -20.65 30.44 -14.48
CA SER A 168 -21.86 30.24 -13.67
C SER A 168 -22.20 28.77 -13.54
N TYR A 169 -23.00 28.43 -12.52
CA TYR A 169 -23.53 27.09 -12.32
C TYR A 169 -24.32 26.57 -13.54
N SER A 170 -25.19 27.42 -14.11
CA SER A 170 -26.00 27.06 -15.28
C SER A 170 -25.14 26.84 -16.54
N GLU A 171 -24.13 27.68 -16.74
CA GLU A 171 -23.16 27.48 -17.81
C GLU A 171 -22.42 26.15 -17.56
N GLY A 172 -21.92 25.90 -16.36
CA GLY A 172 -21.15 24.68 -16.10
C GLY A 172 -21.94 23.38 -16.32
N LEU A 173 -23.25 23.38 -16.03
CA LEU A 173 -24.10 22.23 -16.31
C LEU A 173 -24.23 21.96 -17.82
N THR A 174 -24.23 23.02 -18.63
CA THR A 174 -24.58 22.95 -20.06
C THR A 174 -23.39 23.03 -21.02
N LYS A 175 -22.23 23.50 -20.54
CA LYS A 175 -21.04 23.77 -21.33
C LYS A 175 -20.34 22.51 -21.80
N ASP A 176 -19.88 22.50 -23.05
CA ASP A 176 -18.92 21.52 -23.59
C ASP A 176 -19.21 20.05 -23.24
N TYR A 177 -20.42 19.55 -23.52
CA TYR A 177 -20.73 18.12 -23.37
C TYR A 177 -19.77 17.21 -24.14
N GLU A 178 -19.06 17.72 -25.14
CA GLU A 178 -18.01 16.98 -25.82
C GLU A 178 -16.85 16.58 -24.89
N LYS A 179 -16.50 17.40 -23.89
CA LYS A 179 -15.48 17.04 -22.87
C LYS A 179 -15.97 15.90 -21.97
N LEU A 180 -17.27 15.86 -21.67
CA LEU A 180 -17.90 14.79 -20.88
C LEU A 180 -18.05 13.48 -21.68
N ILE A 181 -18.51 13.57 -22.93
CA ILE A 181 -18.91 12.41 -23.73
C ILE A 181 -17.77 11.85 -24.59
N PHE A 182 -16.87 12.72 -25.08
CA PHE A 182 -15.74 12.35 -25.93
C PHE A 182 -14.39 12.81 -25.37
N PRO A 183 -14.09 12.53 -24.08
CA PRO A 183 -12.88 13.02 -23.41
C PRO A 183 -11.59 12.57 -24.09
N PHE A 184 -11.59 11.39 -24.73
CA PHE A 184 -10.43 10.84 -25.42
C PHE A 184 -9.90 11.70 -26.57
N LYS A 185 -10.71 12.63 -27.12
CA LYS A 185 -10.25 13.60 -28.13
C LYS A 185 -9.18 14.54 -27.58
N TRP A 186 -9.30 14.90 -26.30
CA TRP A 186 -8.39 15.81 -25.61
C TRP A 186 -7.08 15.14 -25.18
N PHE A 187 -7.03 13.80 -25.21
CA PHE A 187 -5.80 13.03 -25.04
C PHE A 187 -5.13 12.77 -26.40
N ARG A 188 -5.09 13.77 -27.27
CA ARG A 188 -4.31 13.76 -28.52
C ARG A 188 -3.25 14.85 -28.43
N PRO A 189 -1.97 14.57 -28.76
CA PRO A 189 -0.90 15.56 -28.62
C PRO A 189 -1.20 16.90 -29.30
N SER A 190 -1.89 16.87 -30.45
CA SER A 190 -2.32 18.07 -31.19
C SER A 190 -3.29 18.99 -30.44
N HIS A 191 -3.98 18.50 -29.41
CA HIS A 191 -4.92 19.30 -28.61
C HIS A 191 -4.26 19.90 -27.36
N PHE A 192 -3.00 19.57 -27.05
CA PHE A 192 -2.34 20.04 -25.83
C PHE A 192 -2.11 21.54 -25.82
N GLN A 193 -1.88 22.15 -26.99
CA GLN A 193 -1.75 23.60 -27.13
C GLN A 193 -3.10 24.33 -26.90
N GLN A 194 -4.21 23.63 -27.10
CA GLN A 194 -5.57 24.19 -27.01
C GLN A 194 -6.10 24.17 -25.57
N LEU A 195 -5.38 23.55 -24.63
CA LEU A 195 -5.78 23.52 -23.23
C LEU A 195 -5.76 24.94 -22.66
N ALA A 196 -6.88 25.34 -22.06
CA ALA A 196 -6.98 26.62 -21.40
C ALA A 196 -6.11 26.64 -20.12
N PRO A 197 -5.72 27.82 -19.61
CA PRO A 197 -5.02 27.92 -18.34
C PRO A 197 -5.77 27.18 -17.24
N TYR A 198 -5.02 26.51 -16.36
CA TYR A 198 -5.53 25.73 -15.22
C TYR A 198 -6.36 24.49 -15.57
N GLU A 199 -6.51 24.13 -16.85
CA GLU A 199 -7.17 22.87 -17.20
C GLU A 199 -6.34 21.65 -16.78
N TYR A 200 -7.03 20.64 -16.24
CA TYR A 200 -6.42 19.41 -15.78
C TYR A 200 -7.10 18.19 -16.39
N LEU A 201 -6.32 17.34 -17.05
CA LEU A 201 -6.79 16.14 -17.71
C LEU A 201 -6.14 14.93 -17.07
N GLU A 202 -6.90 13.87 -16.88
CA GLU A 202 -6.45 12.61 -16.34
C GLU A 202 -7.03 11.42 -17.11
N LYS A 203 -6.17 10.45 -17.38
CA LYS A 203 -6.54 9.18 -18.02
C LYS A 203 -5.93 8.04 -17.22
N GLU A 204 -6.76 7.09 -16.83
CA GLU A 204 -6.34 5.90 -16.09
C GLU A 204 -6.86 4.63 -16.75
N ASP A 205 -5.98 3.66 -16.96
CA ASP A 205 -6.33 2.30 -17.36
C ASP A 205 -5.97 1.35 -16.22
N SER A 206 -6.89 0.50 -15.80
CA SER A 206 -6.65 -0.59 -14.86
C SER A 206 -7.11 -1.92 -15.44
N LEU A 207 -6.25 -2.93 -15.37
CA LEU A 207 -6.54 -4.32 -15.71
C LEU A 207 -6.33 -5.16 -14.46
N SER A 208 -7.34 -5.92 -14.06
CA SER A 208 -7.23 -6.90 -12.99
C SER A 208 -7.53 -8.29 -13.52
N VAL A 209 -6.74 -9.27 -13.11
CA VAL A 209 -6.96 -10.69 -13.36
C VAL A 209 -6.87 -11.38 -12.01
N ARG A 210 -7.93 -12.09 -11.62
CA ARG A 210 -7.98 -12.87 -10.39
C ARG A 210 -8.37 -14.29 -10.74
N ALA A 211 -7.56 -15.25 -10.28
CA ALA A 211 -7.79 -16.67 -10.52
C ALA A 211 -7.54 -17.43 -9.23
N GLY A 212 -8.50 -18.25 -8.82
CA GLY A 212 -8.38 -18.97 -7.57
C GLY A 212 -9.59 -19.85 -7.28
N GLY A 213 -9.39 -20.79 -6.35
CA GLY A 213 -10.42 -21.70 -5.90
C GLY A 213 -10.36 -21.87 -4.40
N VAL A 214 -11.52 -22.05 -3.79
CA VAL A 214 -11.65 -22.43 -2.37
C VAL A 214 -12.35 -23.76 -2.32
N VAL A 215 -11.68 -24.77 -1.77
CA VAL A 215 -12.24 -26.10 -1.56
C VAL A 215 -12.50 -26.28 -0.06
N SER A 216 -13.71 -26.72 0.28
CA SER A 216 -14.07 -27.07 1.65
C SER A 216 -14.61 -28.49 1.67
N ALA A 217 -14.03 -29.36 2.48
CA ALA A 217 -14.44 -30.76 2.62
C ALA A 217 -14.88 -31.05 4.06
N PRO A 218 -16.04 -31.71 4.28
CA PRO A 218 -16.39 -32.25 5.59
C PRO A 218 -15.43 -33.42 5.89
N ILE A 219 -14.88 -33.45 7.11
CA ILE A 219 -13.94 -34.51 7.54
C ILE A 219 -14.59 -35.52 8.52
N GLY A 220 -15.91 -35.41 8.73
CA GLY A 220 -16.70 -36.26 9.63
C GLY A 220 -16.89 -35.64 11.03
N GLY A 221 -17.89 -36.12 11.77
CA GLY A 221 -18.13 -35.71 13.16
C GLY A 221 -18.48 -34.23 13.39
N GLY A 222 -19.06 -33.56 12.39
CA GLY A 222 -19.36 -32.13 12.48
C GLY A 222 -18.13 -31.23 12.39
N LEU A 223 -17.07 -31.66 11.69
CA LEU A 223 -15.91 -30.84 11.37
C LEU A 223 -15.73 -30.69 9.86
N ALA A 224 -15.26 -29.53 9.43
CA ALA A 224 -14.93 -29.21 8.05
C ALA A 224 -13.55 -28.56 7.94
N VAL A 225 -12.82 -28.90 6.88
CA VAL A 225 -11.54 -28.29 6.52
C VAL A 225 -11.69 -27.56 5.21
N GLY A 226 -11.27 -26.30 5.20
CA GLY A 226 -11.20 -25.45 4.01
C GLY A 226 -9.77 -25.10 3.66
N ALA A 227 -9.44 -25.18 2.38
CA ALA A 227 -8.19 -24.66 1.82
C ALA A 227 -8.51 -23.86 0.55
N GLY A 228 -7.79 -22.77 0.31
CA GLY A 228 -7.96 -21.99 -0.90
C GLY A 228 -6.68 -21.30 -1.32
N VAL A 229 -6.53 -21.10 -2.62
CA VAL A 229 -5.43 -20.33 -3.21
C VAL A 229 -6.02 -19.33 -4.18
N LEU A 230 -5.55 -18.09 -4.10
CA LEU A 230 -5.92 -16.99 -4.99
C LEU A 230 -4.65 -16.36 -5.54
N ALA A 231 -4.51 -16.36 -6.85
CA ALA A 231 -3.55 -15.54 -7.56
C ALA A 231 -4.26 -14.30 -8.11
N SER A 232 -3.59 -13.16 -8.03
CA SER A 232 -4.08 -11.90 -8.60
C SER A 232 -2.95 -11.18 -9.29
N PHE A 233 -3.27 -10.58 -10.42
CA PHE A 233 -2.42 -9.67 -11.16
C PHE A 233 -3.20 -8.41 -11.42
N GLU A 234 -2.63 -7.26 -11.09
CA GLU A 234 -3.23 -5.96 -11.36
C GLU A 234 -2.19 -5.09 -12.07
N ARG A 235 -2.63 -4.37 -13.08
CA ARG A 235 -1.84 -3.37 -13.79
C ARG A 235 -2.66 -2.09 -13.85
N SER A 236 -2.08 -0.99 -13.39
CA SER A 236 -2.63 0.34 -13.64
C SER A 236 -1.62 1.21 -14.39
N ALA A 237 -2.15 2.15 -15.17
CA ALA A 237 -1.37 3.23 -15.75
C ALA A 237 -2.22 4.49 -15.76
N LYS A 238 -1.64 5.59 -15.29
CA LYS A 238 -2.28 6.89 -15.14
C LYS A 238 -1.43 7.95 -15.81
N LEU A 239 -2.08 8.79 -16.60
CA LEU A 239 -1.53 9.98 -17.21
C LEU A 239 -2.29 11.18 -16.66
N THR A 240 -1.56 12.22 -16.29
CA THR A 240 -2.09 13.52 -15.89
C THR A 240 -1.44 14.60 -16.74
N LEU A 241 -2.24 15.56 -17.20
CA LEU A 241 -1.82 16.72 -17.96
C LEU A 241 -2.36 17.95 -17.23
N GLN A 242 -1.49 18.91 -16.91
CA GLN A 242 -1.89 20.16 -16.27
C GLN A 242 -1.39 21.32 -17.11
N SER A 243 -2.31 22.11 -17.64
CA SER A 243 -2.02 23.40 -18.27
C SER A 243 -1.81 24.44 -17.17
N LEU A 244 -0.68 25.14 -17.21
CA LEU A 244 -0.35 26.14 -16.20
C LEU A 244 -1.01 27.48 -16.51
N GLY A 245 -1.49 28.16 -15.47
CA GLY A 245 -1.93 29.54 -15.58
C GLY A 245 -0.96 30.53 -14.94
N PRO A 246 -1.25 31.85 -15.03
CA PRO A 246 -0.35 32.92 -14.57
C PRO A 246 0.06 32.84 -13.09
N ASP A 247 -0.79 32.25 -12.25
CA ASP A 247 -0.59 32.17 -10.79
C ASP A 247 0.22 30.91 -10.37
N ASP A 248 0.44 29.98 -11.30
CA ASP A 248 1.23 28.78 -11.03
C ASP A 248 2.72 29.11 -10.95
N GLN A 249 3.43 28.44 -10.02
CA GLN A 249 4.90 28.51 -9.97
C GLN A 249 5.52 27.74 -11.14
N ALA A 250 5.64 28.40 -12.29
CA ALA A 250 6.21 27.86 -13.52
C ALA A 250 7.73 28.09 -13.62
N GLY A 251 8.45 27.18 -14.26
CA GLY A 251 9.78 27.43 -14.80
C GLY A 251 9.70 28.37 -16.03
N PRO A 252 10.84 28.89 -16.51
CA PRO A 252 10.86 29.76 -17.67
C PRO A 252 10.22 29.06 -18.88
N LEU A 253 9.18 29.68 -19.47
CA LEU A 253 8.42 29.19 -20.63
C LEU A 253 7.65 27.87 -20.42
N GLU A 254 7.56 27.35 -19.19
CA GLU A 254 6.82 26.13 -18.88
C GLU A 254 5.31 26.38 -19.05
N ARG A 255 4.64 25.57 -19.89
CA ARG A 255 3.20 25.69 -20.13
C ARG A 255 2.42 24.44 -19.76
N LEU A 256 2.99 23.26 -19.96
CA LEU A 256 2.31 21.99 -19.70
C LEU A 256 3.15 21.07 -18.83
N ARG A 257 2.53 20.55 -17.76
CA ARG A 257 3.08 19.46 -16.95
C ARG A 257 2.43 18.15 -17.35
N ILE A 258 3.25 17.13 -17.50
CA ILE A 258 2.80 15.76 -17.80
C ILE A 258 3.32 14.85 -16.71
N SER A 259 2.45 14.10 -16.05
CA SER A 259 2.86 13.06 -15.11
C SER A 259 2.28 11.72 -15.53
N TYR A 260 3.17 10.75 -15.74
CA TYR A 260 2.81 9.38 -16.06
C TYR A 260 3.23 8.48 -14.91
N THR A 261 2.29 7.66 -14.43
CA THR A 261 2.52 6.64 -13.42
C THR A 261 2.06 5.30 -13.95
N SER A 262 2.88 4.26 -13.85
CA SER A 262 2.45 2.88 -14.11
C SER A 262 2.74 2.02 -12.90
N GLU A 263 1.78 1.19 -12.53
CA GLU A 263 1.90 0.23 -11.45
C GLU A 263 1.57 -1.18 -11.95
N LYS A 264 2.34 -2.15 -11.50
CA LYS A 264 2.09 -3.57 -11.72
C LYS A 264 2.19 -4.26 -10.38
N SER A 265 1.21 -5.08 -10.03
CA SER A 265 1.23 -5.90 -8.84
C SER A 265 0.86 -7.34 -9.18
N ALA A 266 1.51 -8.27 -8.50
CA ALA A 266 1.18 -9.68 -8.53
C ALA A 266 1.13 -10.17 -7.08
N ALA A 267 0.08 -10.89 -6.72
CA ALA A 267 -0.06 -11.43 -5.38
C ALA A 267 -0.60 -12.86 -5.39
N VAL A 268 -0.11 -13.66 -4.45
CA VAL A 268 -0.58 -15.01 -4.18
C VAL A 268 -1.00 -15.08 -2.73
N ALA A 269 -2.24 -15.49 -2.50
CA ALA A 269 -2.79 -15.73 -1.18
C ALA A 269 -3.18 -17.19 -1.02
N ALA A 270 -2.85 -17.77 0.14
CA ALA A 270 -3.25 -19.11 0.55
C ALA A 270 -3.98 -19.02 1.88
N GLN A 271 -5.12 -19.69 1.99
CA GLN A 271 -5.91 -19.77 3.22
C GLN A 271 -6.13 -21.22 3.63
N ALA A 272 -6.10 -21.48 4.93
CA ALA A 272 -6.45 -22.75 5.55
C ALA A 272 -7.36 -22.50 6.76
N LYS A 273 -8.48 -23.22 6.85
CA LYS A 273 -9.48 -23.03 7.89
C LYS A 273 -9.97 -24.38 8.42
N LEU A 274 -10.09 -24.50 9.74
CA LEU A 274 -10.75 -25.61 10.43
C LEU A 274 -12.03 -25.06 11.06
N GLN A 275 -13.16 -25.68 10.76
CA GLN A 275 -14.48 -25.24 11.21
C GLN A 275 -15.21 -26.38 11.91
N ALA A 276 -15.96 -26.05 12.96
CA ALA A 276 -17.01 -26.90 13.48
C ALA A 276 -18.29 -26.62 12.70
N ASP A 277 -18.91 -27.67 12.17
CA ASP A 277 -20.14 -27.63 11.40
C ASP A 277 -21.26 -28.32 12.20
N PHE A 278 -22.17 -27.51 12.72
CA PHE A 278 -23.34 -27.98 13.45
C PHE A 278 -24.51 -28.16 12.46
N LEU A 279 -24.58 -29.38 11.89
CA LEU A 279 -25.68 -29.84 11.03
C LEU A 279 -25.92 -28.98 9.77
N GLY A 280 -24.89 -28.28 9.28
CA GLY A 280 -25.01 -27.36 8.13
C GLY A 280 -25.68 -26.02 8.45
N ILE A 281 -26.14 -25.81 9.69
CA ILE A 281 -26.88 -24.61 10.11
C ILE A 281 -25.90 -23.54 10.62
N LEU A 282 -24.94 -23.97 11.43
CA LEU A 282 -23.94 -23.09 12.04
C LEU A 282 -22.54 -23.65 11.75
N LYS A 283 -21.74 -22.88 11.02
CA LYS A 283 -20.30 -23.13 10.88
C LYS A 283 -19.60 -22.18 11.82
N LEU A 284 -18.73 -22.70 12.68
CA LEU A 284 -17.91 -21.91 13.61
C LEU A 284 -16.45 -22.16 13.31
N THR A 285 -15.74 -21.11 12.89
CA THR A 285 -14.31 -21.23 12.57
C THR A 285 -13.48 -21.42 13.85
N LEU A 286 -12.87 -22.59 14.02
CA LEU A 286 -12.02 -22.91 15.17
C LEU A 286 -10.63 -22.32 15.00
N PHE A 287 -10.05 -22.53 13.81
CA PHE A 287 -8.74 -22.04 13.44
C PHE A 287 -8.77 -21.53 12.00
N ALA A 288 -8.08 -20.43 11.74
CA ALA A 288 -7.83 -19.93 10.40
C ALA A 288 -6.39 -19.44 10.30
N TYR A 289 -5.78 -19.68 9.16
CA TYR A 289 -4.47 -19.15 8.80
C TYR A 289 -4.52 -18.69 7.36
N ASP A 290 -4.23 -17.41 7.14
CA ASP A 290 -4.16 -16.80 5.83
C ASP A 290 -2.72 -16.28 5.62
N PHE A 291 -2.14 -16.60 4.48
CA PHE A 291 -0.84 -16.10 4.05
C PHE A 291 -0.99 -15.39 2.70
N GLU A 292 -0.36 -14.24 2.54
CA GLU A 292 -0.38 -13.45 1.32
C GLU A 292 1.03 -12.96 1.03
N TYR A 293 1.48 -13.17 -0.20
CA TYR A 293 2.70 -12.62 -0.75
C TYR A 293 2.33 -11.72 -1.91
N SER A 294 2.86 -10.49 -1.95
CA SER A 294 2.64 -9.56 -3.05
C SER A 294 3.94 -8.87 -3.45
N LEU A 295 4.16 -8.77 -4.76
CA LEU A 295 5.20 -7.96 -5.38
C LEU A 295 4.53 -6.85 -6.18
N SER A 296 4.91 -5.60 -5.95
CA SER A 296 4.50 -4.48 -6.78
C SER A 296 5.70 -3.67 -7.27
N SER A 297 5.54 -3.10 -8.45
CA SER A 297 6.49 -2.18 -9.06
C SER A 297 5.72 -1.00 -9.60
N SER A 298 6.09 0.20 -9.18
CA SER A 298 5.57 1.44 -9.76
C SER A 298 6.69 2.29 -10.34
N GLN A 299 6.35 3.05 -11.37
CA GLN A 299 7.24 3.97 -12.04
C GLN A 299 6.49 5.24 -12.35
N THR A 300 7.05 6.38 -11.97
CA THR A 300 6.50 7.70 -12.20
C THR A 300 7.51 8.57 -12.93
N TRP A 301 7.06 9.27 -13.97
CA TRP A 301 7.82 10.30 -14.68
C TRP A 301 7.07 11.61 -14.65
N ASN A 302 7.78 12.69 -14.34
CA ASN A 302 7.27 14.04 -14.42
C ASN A 302 8.01 14.78 -15.53
N LEU A 303 7.26 15.22 -16.53
CA LEU A 303 7.75 15.94 -17.69
C LEU A 303 7.18 17.36 -17.75
N THR A 304 7.93 18.25 -18.39
CA THR A 304 7.51 19.63 -18.65
C THR A 304 7.71 19.97 -20.12
N LEU A 305 6.69 20.58 -20.74
CA LEU A 305 6.77 21.11 -22.09
C LEU A 305 6.61 22.63 -22.06
N ASP A 306 7.45 23.29 -22.84
CA ASP A 306 7.37 24.72 -23.12
C ASP A 306 6.55 25.01 -24.38
N ASP A 307 6.23 26.29 -24.59
CA ASP A 307 5.49 26.74 -25.78
C ASP A 307 6.13 26.27 -27.11
N PRO A 308 7.45 26.43 -27.34
CA PRO A 308 8.10 25.93 -28.54
C PRO A 308 7.94 24.41 -28.75
N SER A 309 8.06 23.61 -27.70
CA SER A 309 7.91 22.15 -27.80
C SER A 309 6.47 21.75 -28.07
N LEU A 310 5.50 22.45 -27.51
CA LEU A 310 4.08 22.25 -27.82
C LEU A 310 3.78 22.60 -29.29
N HIS A 311 4.37 23.67 -29.82
CA HIS A 311 4.25 24.05 -31.23
C HIS A 311 4.84 22.98 -32.17
N ARG A 312 6.03 22.47 -31.85
CA ARG A 312 6.67 21.37 -32.60
C ARG A 312 5.82 20.10 -32.58
N LEU A 313 5.16 19.83 -31.46
CA LEU A 313 4.26 18.69 -31.29
C LEU A 313 2.96 18.86 -32.09
N SER A 314 2.37 20.05 -32.15
CA SER A 314 1.17 20.32 -32.93
C SER A 314 1.41 20.30 -34.44
N GLU A 315 2.59 20.76 -34.89
CA GLU A 315 2.98 20.78 -36.30
C GLU A 315 3.58 19.46 -36.79
N HIS A 316 3.74 18.46 -35.91
CA HIS A 316 4.39 17.18 -36.21
C HIS A 316 5.84 17.37 -36.71
N SER A 317 6.52 18.42 -36.24
CA SER A 317 7.86 18.80 -36.70
C SER A 317 9.00 18.13 -35.88
N ASP A 318 8.67 17.51 -34.75
CA ASP A 318 9.60 16.75 -33.90
C ASP A 318 9.10 15.31 -33.73
N PRO A 319 9.51 14.38 -34.61
CA PRO A 319 9.00 13.01 -34.60
C PRO A 319 9.44 12.20 -33.37
N ILE A 320 10.54 12.59 -32.72
CA ILE A 320 11.06 11.91 -31.53
C ILE A 320 10.18 12.28 -30.32
N LEU A 321 9.96 13.58 -30.11
CA LEU A 321 9.05 14.06 -29.07
C LEU A 321 7.64 13.49 -29.30
N GLU A 322 7.13 13.56 -30.53
CA GLU A 322 5.80 13.06 -30.85
C GLU A 322 5.64 11.58 -30.53
N LYS A 323 6.62 10.75 -30.91
CA LYS A 323 6.62 9.31 -30.59
C LYS A 323 6.64 9.07 -29.09
N GLY A 324 7.47 9.79 -28.34
CA GLY A 324 7.56 9.69 -26.88
C GLY A 324 6.25 10.06 -26.20
N ILE A 325 5.67 11.22 -26.55
CA ILE A 325 4.40 11.69 -25.98
C ILE A 325 3.24 10.78 -26.36
N ASN A 326 3.19 10.29 -27.60
CA ASN A 326 2.16 9.34 -28.04
C ASN A 326 2.21 8.02 -27.25
N ALA A 327 3.41 7.55 -26.89
CA ALA A 327 3.54 6.37 -26.03
C ALA A 327 2.94 6.63 -24.63
N VAL A 328 3.27 7.78 -24.03
CA VAL A 328 2.73 8.22 -22.73
C VAL A 328 1.20 8.35 -22.77
N VAL A 329 0.65 9.01 -23.78
CA VAL A 329 -0.79 9.18 -24.02
C VAL A 329 -1.53 7.86 -24.19
N LYS A 330 -0.90 6.89 -24.86
CA LYS A 330 -1.41 5.53 -25.02
C LYS A 330 -1.19 4.65 -23.80
N LEU A 331 -0.69 5.22 -22.70
CA LEU A 331 -0.37 4.53 -21.45
C LEU A 331 0.60 3.36 -21.64
N ARG A 332 1.58 3.56 -22.53
CA ARG A 332 2.69 2.64 -22.80
C ARG A 332 3.96 3.23 -22.19
N THR A 333 4.89 2.35 -21.81
CA THR A 333 6.24 2.73 -21.39
C THR A 333 6.96 3.37 -22.60
N PRO A 334 7.25 4.69 -22.59
CA PRO A 334 8.02 5.36 -23.62
C PRO A 334 9.48 4.94 -23.54
N ASN A 335 10.22 5.14 -24.63
CA ASN A 335 11.68 5.11 -24.57
C ASN A 335 12.14 6.36 -23.80
N LEU A 336 12.98 6.18 -22.78
CA LEU A 336 13.42 7.28 -21.92
C LEU A 336 14.28 8.27 -22.70
N ASP A 337 15.07 7.80 -23.66
CA ASP A 337 15.92 8.65 -24.49
C ASP A 337 15.10 9.61 -25.35
N ASP A 338 13.92 9.18 -25.82
CA ASP A 338 13.01 9.98 -26.64
C ASP A 338 12.45 11.18 -25.85
N LEU A 339 12.42 11.10 -24.51
CA LEU A 339 11.83 12.12 -23.62
C LEU A 339 12.84 12.75 -22.64
N ALA A 340 14.11 12.35 -22.68
CA ALA A 340 15.13 12.75 -21.71
C ALA A 340 15.23 14.28 -21.49
N PRO A 341 15.17 15.15 -22.53
CA PRO A 341 15.24 16.60 -22.33
C PRO A 341 14.07 17.19 -21.53
N TYR A 342 12.94 16.48 -21.49
CA TYR A 342 11.70 16.97 -20.91
C TYR A 342 11.43 16.36 -19.52
N ILE A 343 12.17 15.33 -19.11
CA ILE A 343 12.01 14.67 -17.81
C ILE A 343 12.65 15.53 -16.72
N VAL A 344 11.83 16.06 -15.82
CA VAL A 344 12.29 16.80 -14.64
C VAL A 344 12.65 15.86 -13.50
N SER A 345 11.90 14.77 -13.34
CA SER A 345 12.19 13.74 -12.35
C SER A 345 11.57 12.41 -12.69
N SER A 346 12.16 11.35 -12.16
CA SER A 346 11.57 10.02 -12.16
C SER A 346 11.64 9.38 -10.77
N GLU A 347 10.62 8.56 -10.46
CA GLU A 347 10.64 7.64 -9.33
C GLU A 347 10.42 6.23 -9.86
N THR A 348 11.20 5.28 -9.35
CA THR A 348 10.88 3.86 -9.45
C THR A 348 10.76 3.31 -8.06
N ARG A 349 9.69 2.54 -7.81
CA ARG A 349 9.43 1.93 -6.52
C ARG A 349 9.18 0.45 -6.73
N LYS A 350 9.85 -0.40 -5.96
CA LYS A 350 9.58 -1.84 -5.92
C LYS A 350 9.23 -2.19 -4.48
N GLN A 351 8.08 -2.81 -4.29
CA GLN A 351 7.62 -3.21 -2.96
C GLN A 351 7.33 -4.70 -2.93
N GLU A 352 7.90 -5.36 -1.94
CA GLU A 352 7.62 -6.74 -1.58
C GLU A 352 6.86 -6.73 -0.26
N THR A 353 5.78 -7.49 -0.14
CA THR A 353 5.00 -7.58 1.09
C THR A 353 4.58 -9.00 1.39
N MET A 354 4.84 -9.43 2.63
CA MET A 354 4.46 -10.71 3.19
C MET A 354 3.49 -10.46 4.35
N LYS A 355 2.27 -10.97 4.25
CA LYS A 355 1.27 -10.89 5.31
C LYS A 355 0.91 -12.30 5.77
N SER A 356 0.80 -12.48 7.07
CA SER A 356 0.23 -13.68 7.68
C SER A 356 -0.83 -13.25 8.68
N ARG A 357 -2.00 -13.87 8.63
CA ARG A 357 -3.09 -13.68 9.58
C ARG A 357 -3.41 -15.03 10.19
N TYR A 358 -3.66 -15.04 11.49
CA TYR A 358 -4.09 -16.25 12.19
C TYR A 358 -5.25 -15.89 13.11
N ALA A 359 -6.18 -16.82 13.24
CA ALA A 359 -7.25 -16.76 14.20
C ALA A 359 -7.42 -18.13 14.84
N ALA A 360 -7.59 -18.16 16.16
CA ALA A 360 -7.86 -19.34 16.96
C ALA A 360 -8.94 -18.97 17.96
N LEU A 361 -10.17 -19.43 17.71
CA LEU A 361 -11.35 -18.94 18.42
C LEU A 361 -11.33 -17.41 18.43
N ILE A 362 -11.56 -16.77 19.57
CA ILE A 362 -11.61 -15.31 19.68
C ILE A 362 -10.27 -14.58 19.56
N ILE A 363 -9.15 -15.29 19.58
CA ILE A 363 -7.83 -14.66 19.52
C ILE A 363 -7.36 -14.67 18.07
N GLY A 364 -6.97 -13.51 17.57
CA GLY A 364 -6.34 -13.40 16.28
C GLY A 364 -5.08 -12.56 16.32
N GLY A 365 -4.34 -12.62 15.23
CA GLY A 365 -3.23 -11.72 15.00
C GLY A 365 -2.85 -11.66 13.54
N LYS A 366 -2.08 -10.62 13.21
CA LYS A 366 -1.51 -10.41 11.89
C LYS A 366 -0.03 -10.09 12.06
N LYS A 367 0.81 -10.64 11.19
CA LYS A 367 2.18 -10.17 11.00
C LYS A 367 2.32 -9.74 9.55
N GLU A 368 2.97 -8.61 9.34
CA GLU A 368 3.23 -8.08 8.02
C GLU A 368 4.66 -7.58 7.96
N GLN A 369 5.36 -7.96 6.91
CA GLN A 369 6.70 -7.48 6.57
C GLN A 369 6.61 -6.90 5.17
N ALA A 370 7.00 -5.64 5.01
CA ALA A 370 7.09 -5.01 3.70
C ALA A 370 8.47 -4.39 3.53
N THR A 371 9.08 -4.63 2.37
CA THR A 371 10.32 -3.99 1.94
C THR A 371 10.01 -3.16 0.71
N GLU A 372 10.47 -1.92 0.69
CA GLU A 372 10.25 -0.99 -0.41
C GLU A 372 11.60 -0.41 -0.82
N HIS A 373 11.95 -0.55 -2.09
CA HIS A 373 13.09 0.10 -2.74
C HIS A 373 12.58 1.29 -3.55
N ILE A 374 13.07 2.49 -3.24
CA ILE A 374 12.69 3.74 -3.90
C ILE A 374 13.92 4.32 -4.55
N GLN A 375 13.91 4.45 -5.87
CA GLN A 375 14.94 5.12 -6.63
C GLN A 375 14.38 6.41 -7.20
N THR A 376 15.02 7.53 -6.91
CA THR A 376 14.64 8.83 -7.44
C THR A 376 15.76 9.38 -8.32
N VAL A 377 15.42 9.81 -9.52
CA VAL A 377 16.35 10.50 -10.42
C VAL A 377 15.87 11.93 -10.61
N LYS A 378 16.72 12.90 -10.29
CA LYS A 378 16.47 14.32 -10.53
C LYS A 378 17.78 14.98 -10.96
N ASN A 379 17.77 15.74 -12.05
CA ASN A 379 18.97 16.42 -12.57
C ASN A 379 20.18 15.46 -12.71
N ASN A 380 19.96 14.26 -13.22
CA ASN A 380 20.96 13.17 -13.32
C ASN A 380 21.56 12.66 -12.01
N VAL A 381 21.07 13.10 -10.84
CA VAL A 381 21.46 12.53 -9.55
C VAL A 381 20.50 11.39 -9.19
N VAL A 382 21.05 10.20 -9.05
CA VAL A 382 20.31 9.01 -8.58
C VAL A 382 20.46 8.91 -7.08
N ARG A 383 19.34 8.90 -6.35
CA ARG A 383 19.29 8.52 -4.94
C ARG A 383 18.45 7.26 -4.79
N SER A 384 18.87 6.38 -3.89
CA SER A 384 18.27 5.08 -3.68
C SER A 384 18.01 4.89 -2.20
N PHE A 385 16.79 4.51 -1.85
CA PHE A 385 16.33 4.37 -0.48
C PHE A 385 15.69 3.00 -0.27
N PHE A 386 15.87 2.45 0.91
CA PHE A 386 15.21 1.24 1.35
C PHE A 386 14.37 1.53 2.58
N LYS A 387 13.13 1.06 2.56
CA LYS A 387 12.18 1.17 3.67
C LYS A 387 11.67 -0.21 4.04
N HIS A 388 11.86 -0.58 5.30
CA HIS A 388 11.39 -1.85 5.85
C HIS A 388 10.35 -1.61 6.93
N ASN A 389 9.17 -2.16 6.73
CA ASN A 389 8.05 -2.09 7.67
C ASN A 389 7.79 -3.46 8.26
N PHE A 390 7.79 -3.56 9.58
CA PHE A 390 7.46 -4.77 10.33
C PHE A 390 6.27 -4.46 11.24
N LEU A 391 5.11 -5.01 10.91
CA LEU A 391 3.88 -4.87 11.69
C LEU A 391 3.55 -6.18 12.39
N LYS A 392 3.19 -6.06 13.66
CA LYS A 392 2.61 -7.13 14.46
C LYS A 392 1.34 -6.61 15.10
N GLN A 393 0.23 -7.24 14.74
CA GLN A 393 -1.09 -6.97 15.26
C GLN A 393 -1.58 -8.16 16.09
N ARG A 394 -2.23 -7.85 17.20
CA ARG A 394 -2.99 -8.79 18.03
C ARG A 394 -4.41 -8.28 18.14
N GLN A 395 -5.38 -9.18 18.12
CA GLN A 395 -6.77 -8.81 18.27
C GLN A 395 -7.53 -9.85 19.10
N VAL A 396 -8.54 -9.38 19.81
CA VAL A 396 -9.49 -10.21 20.53
C VAL A 396 -10.88 -9.90 19.99
N GLN A 397 -11.55 -10.90 19.47
CA GLN A 397 -12.91 -10.81 18.94
C GLN A 397 -13.95 -11.00 20.05
N ASN A 398 -15.12 -10.41 19.87
CA ASN A 398 -16.25 -10.66 20.76
C ASN A 398 -16.92 -12.01 20.38
N ILE A 399 -17.09 -12.90 21.36
CA ILE A 399 -17.70 -14.23 21.17
C ILE A 399 -19.11 -14.09 20.58
N LEU A 400 -19.90 -13.14 21.10
CA LEU A 400 -21.30 -12.96 20.71
C LEU A 400 -21.41 -12.43 19.29
N SER A 401 -20.58 -11.45 18.92
CA SER A 401 -20.60 -10.91 17.55
C SER A 401 -20.21 -11.95 16.52
N ARG A 402 -19.34 -12.90 16.87
CA ARG A 402 -18.94 -13.98 15.96
C ARG A 402 -20.09 -14.97 15.74
N LEU A 403 -20.69 -15.46 16.83
CA LEU A 403 -21.84 -16.38 16.76
C LEU A 403 -23.03 -15.75 16.03
N VAL A 404 -23.33 -14.49 16.34
CA VAL A 404 -24.39 -13.71 15.69
C VAL A 404 -24.05 -13.47 14.23
N SER A 405 -22.80 -13.10 13.89
CA SER A 405 -22.41 -12.88 12.50
C SER A 405 -22.54 -14.13 11.62
N GLU A 406 -22.17 -15.32 12.13
CA GLU A 406 -22.30 -16.59 11.40
C GLU A 406 -23.77 -17.04 11.28
N LEU A 407 -24.62 -16.77 12.27
CA LEU A 407 -26.07 -17.05 12.20
C LEU A 407 -26.79 -16.11 11.20
N PHE A 408 -26.52 -14.80 11.28
CA PHE A 408 -27.17 -13.82 10.42
C PHE A 408 -26.64 -13.84 8.98
N SER A 409 -25.37 -14.21 8.73
CA SER A 409 -24.88 -14.41 7.36
C SER A 409 -25.61 -15.52 6.63
N ASN A 410 -25.89 -16.62 7.34
CA ASN A 410 -26.57 -17.78 6.77
C ASN A 410 -28.06 -17.51 6.52
N PHE A 411 -28.68 -16.60 7.29
CA PHE A 411 -30.11 -16.34 7.22
C PHE A 411 -30.48 -15.09 6.38
N LEU A 412 -29.67 -14.03 6.38
CA LEU A 412 -30.00 -12.75 5.76
C LEU A 412 -29.07 -12.31 4.61
N LYS A 413 -28.03 -13.07 4.27
CA LYS A 413 -27.03 -12.70 3.22
C LYS A 413 -26.47 -11.28 3.36
N LEU A 414 -26.48 -10.69 4.56
CA LEU A 414 -25.91 -9.37 4.82
C LEU A 414 -24.40 -9.46 5.01
N PRO A 415 -23.62 -8.46 4.55
CA PRO A 415 -22.18 -8.42 4.78
C PRO A 415 -21.90 -8.33 6.28
N THR A 416 -21.10 -9.27 6.79
CA THR A 416 -20.85 -9.41 8.22
C THR A 416 -19.75 -8.45 8.70
N LEU A 417 -20.10 -7.60 9.68
CA LEU A 417 -19.15 -6.81 10.45
C LEU A 417 -18.74 -7.59 11.71
N VAL A 418 -17.59 -8.26 11.67
CA VAL A 418 -16.99 -8.86 12.86
C VAL A 418 -16.38 -7.75 13.72
N ASN A 419 -17.04 -7.40 14.82
CA ASN A 419 -16.56 -6.38 15.75
C ASN A 419 -15.45 -6.94 16.67
N ASN A 420 -14.22 -6.43 16.52
CA ASN A 420 -13.12 -6.72 17.44
C ASN A 420 -13.36 -6.00 18.78
N ALA A 421 -13.18 -6.72 19.90
CA ALA A 421 -13.26 -6.14 21.24
C ALA A 421 -12.01 -5.30 21.56
N ALA A 422 -10.84 -5.77 21.11
CA ALA A 422 -9.58 -5.05 21.24
C ALA A 422 -8.65 -5.36 20.05
N ILE A 423 -7.86 -4.36 19.64
CA ILE A 423 -6.81 -4.46 18.63
C ILE A 423 -5.56 -3.76 19.17
N GLU A 424 -4.40 -4.39 19.04
CA GLU A 424 -3.09 -3.82 19.37
C GLU A 424 -2.18 -3.96 18.15
N ASN A 425 -1.63 -2.86 17.64
CA ASN A 425 -0.70 -2.81 16.53
C ASN A 425 0.66 -2.28 17.00
N LYS A 426 1.72 -3.02 16.74
CA LYS A 426 3.11 -2.55 16.90
C LYS A 426 3.79 -2.57 15.54
N ARG A 427 4.31 -1.43 15.08
CA ARG A 427 4.97 -1.29 13.78
C ARG A 427 6.36 -0.70 13.96
N ILE A 428 7.33 -1.26 13.27
CA ILE A 428 8.68 -0.72 13.13
C ILE A 428 8.85 -0.33 11.66
N SER A 429 9.31 0.88 11.41
CA SER A 429 9.69 1.37 10.09
C SER A 429 11.14 1.80 10.14
N LEU A 430 11.99 1.14 9.35
CA LEU A 430 13.41 1.44 9.22
C LEU A 430 13.65 1.93 7.80
N GLU A 431 14.17 3.14 7.66
CA GLU A 431 14.46 3.77 6.36
C GLU A 431 15.93 4.15 6.30
N TYR A 432 16.58 3.90 5.18
CA TYR A 432 17.97 4.30 4.94
C TYR A 432 18.25 4.59 3.46
N GLU A 433 19.26 5.40 3.21
CA GLU A 433 19.81 5.67 1.87
C GLU A 433 20.95 4.69 1.57
N ALA A 434 20.81 3.90 0.50
CA ALA A 434 21.82 2.93 0.06
C ALA A 434 21.57 2.47 -1.38
N VAL A 435 22.62 1.99 -2.06
CA VAL A 435 22.52 1.44 -3.43
C VAL A 435 21.87 0.05 -3.45
N LYS A 436 22.02 -0.73 -2.38
CA LYS A 436 21.53 -2.11 -2.27
C LYS A 436 20.83 -2.39 -0.94
N ASN A 437 20.13 -3.52 -0.88
CA ASN A 437 19.32 -3.91 0.27
C ASN A 437 20.19 -4.50 1.40
N LEU A 438 20.79 -3.63 2.21
CA LEU A 438 21.69 -4.02 3.32
C LEU A 438 21.09 -5.04 4.30
N ILE A 439 19.77 -5.08 4.51
CA ILE A 439 19.15 -6.08 5.39
C ILE A 439 19.14 -7.48 4.77
N GLU A 440 18.86 -7.57 3.48
CA GLU A 440 18.80 -8.84 2.75
C GLU A 440 20.20 -9.36 2.44
N ASP A 441 21.09 -8.47 2.01
CA ASP A 441 22.48 -8.75 1.68
C ASP A 441 23.35 -8.98 2.94
N LYS A 442 22.80 -8.66 4.13
CA LYS A 442 23.48 -8.74 5.44
C LYS A 442 24.74 -7.90 5.48
N GLU A 443 24.56 -6.63 5.15
CA GLU A 443 25.63 -5.65 5.10
C GLU A 443 25.42 -4.48 6.07
N ASP A 444 26.55 -3.84 6.36
CA ASP A 444 26.68 -2.75 7.32
C ASP A 444 26.36 -1.41 6.62
N LEU A 445 25.73 -0.49 7.35
CA LEU A 445 25.60 0.92 6.96
C LEU A 445 26.71 1.71 7.68
N ASP A 446 27.49 2.52 6.96
CA ASP A 446 28.59 3.31 7.51
C ASP A 446 28.26 4.80 7.55
N LEU A 447 27.88 5.26 8.74
CA LEU A 447 27.44 6.63 8.96
C LEU A 447 28.59 7.66 9.05
N ILE A 448 29.81 7.30 8.65
CA ILE A 448 30.90 8.26 8.40
C ILE A 448 30.58 9.10 7.15
N ASP A 449 29.97 8.49 6.13
CA ASP A 449 29.59 9.19 4.91
C ASP A 449 28.35 10.07 5.18
N PRO A 450 28.41 11.40 5.01
CA PRO A 450 27.27 12.28 5.22
C PRO A 450 26.11 12.06 4.23
N SER A 451 26.35 11.33 3.14
CA SER A 451 25.30 10.89 2.21
C SER A 451 24.51 9.69 2.71
N GLU A 452 25.08 8.89 3.63
CA GLU A 452 24.37 7.78 4.26
C GLU A 452 23.52 8.30 5.43
N ARG A 453 22.21 8.00 5.37
CA ARG A 453 21.24 8.45 6.36
C ARG A 453 20.36 7.29 6.79
N ILE A 454 19.95 7.30 8.05
CA ILE A 454 19.06 6.28 8.63
C ILE A 454 17.99 6.96 9.49
N SER A 455 16.78 6.42 9.46
CA SER A 455 15.71 6.81 10.38
C SER A 455 14.92 5.60 10.85
N LEU A 456 14.49 5.64 12.11
CA LEU A 456 13.71 4.60 12.74
C LEU A 456 12.43 5.21 13.32
N ARG A 457 11.30 4.62 12.97
CA ARG A 457 9.98 4.96 13.53
C ARG A 457 9.38 3.71 14.16
N ILE A 458 8.96 3.82 15.41
CA ILE A 458 8.24 2.77 16.14
C ILE A 458 6.84 3.32 16.42
N MET A 459 5.82 2.69 15.87
CA MET A 459 4.43 3.06 16.10
C MET A 459 3.77 2.01 16.97
N HIS A 460 2.98 2.46 17.93
CA HIS A 460 2.13 1.62 18.73
C HIS A 460 0.72 2.20 18.75
N GLU A 461 -0.26 1.37 18.41
CA GLU A 461 -1.66 1.71 18.41
C GLU A 461 -2.44 0.65 19.18
N ALA A 462 -3.44 1.10 19.94
CA ALA A 462 -4.39 0.23 20.62
C ALA A 462 -5.81 0.76 20.39
N THR A 463 -6.76 -0.12 20.16
CA THR A 463 -8.18 0.19 20.08
C THR A 463 -8.96 -0.76 20.97
N VAL A 464 -9.89 -0.25 21.77
CA VAL A 464 -10.83 -1.04 22.56
C VAL A 464 -12.25 -0.58 22.28
N SER A 465 -13.08 -1.47 21.75
CA SER A 465 -14.43 -1.15 21.27
C SER A 465 -15.54 -1.59 22.22
N THR A 466 -15.20 -2.01 23.45
CA THR A 466 -16.15 -2.55 24.43
C THR A 466 -16.18 -1.74 25.73
N LYS A 467 -17.35 -1.72 26.39
CA LYS A 467 -17.56 -1.11 27.71
C LYS A 467 -17.04 -1.99 28.87
N SER A 468 -16.47 -3.15 28.58
CA SER A 468 -15.93 -4.05 29.61
C SER A 468 -14.89 -3.35 30.48
N SER A 469 -15.10 -3.34 31.80
CA SER A 469 -14.15 -2.78 32.78
C SER A 469 -12.75 -3.37 32.61
N LYS A 470 -12.64 -4.69 32.47
CA LYS A 470 -11.35 -5.37 32.22
C LYS A 470 -10.61 -4.85 30.98
N MET A 471 -11.32 -4.56 29.89
CA MET A 471 -10.70 -4.02 28.67
C MET A 471 -10.39 -2.53 28.78
N ARG A 472 -11.19 -1.79 29.57
CA ARG A 472 -10.92 -0.40 29.91
C ARG A 472 -9.66 -0.28 30.78
N ASP A 473 -9.53 -1.10 31.82
CA ASP A 473 -8.34 -1.15 32.68
C ASP A 473 -7.10 -1.56 31.87
N TYR A 474 -7.28 -2.52 30.95
CA TYR A 474 -6.24 -2.87 29.98
C TYR A 474 -5.84 -1.65 29.16
N PHE A 475 -6.78 -0.91 28.57
CA PHE A 475 -6.47 0.29 27.78
C PHE A 475 -5.85 1.43 28.62
N SER A 476 -6.32 1.67 29.85
CA SER A 476 -5.79 2.65 30.79
C SER A 476 -4.31 2.37 31.10
N SER A 477 -3.94 1.10 31.24
CA SER A 477 -2.54 0.72 31.40
C SER A 477 -1.68 1.11 30.19
N TYR A 478 -2.19 0.98 28.95
CA TYR A 478 -1.46 1.40 27.76
C TYR A 478 -1.28 2.92 27.69
N LEU A 479 -2.31 3.69 28.06
CA LEU A 479 -2.18 5.15 28.16
C LEU A 479 -1.09 5.52 29.16
N SER A 480 -1.08 4.88 30.32
CA SER A 480 -0.10 5.17 31.37
C SER A 480 1.34 4.84 30.94
N TYR A 481 1.55 3.75 30.19
CA TYR A 481 2.89 3.30 29.82
C TYR A 481 3.42 3.89 28.50
N TYR A 482 2.55 4.25 27.56
CA TYR A 482 2.97 4.65 26.21
C TYR A 482 2.57 6.06 25.80
N SER A 483 1.72 6.73 26.59
CA SER A 483 1.23 8.07 26.26
C SER A 483 1.84 9.14 27.17
N GLY A 484 2.05 10.32 26.59
CA GLY A 484 2.18 11.57 27.33
C GLY A 484 0.84 12.29 27.48
N ALA A 485 -0.28 11.54 27.43
CA ALA A 485 -1.60 12.13 27.50
C ALA A 485 -1.83 12.76 28.87
N ASP A 486 -2.66 13.81 28.90
CA ASP A 486 -3.03 14.49 30.13
C ASP A 486 -3.61 13.48 31.15
N PRO A 487 -3.09 13.44 32.40
CA PRO A 487 -3.63 12.60 33.47
C PRO A 487 -5.15 12.73 33.65
N ALA A 488 -5.74 13.88 33.32
CA ALA A 488 -7.20 14.07 33.34
C ALA A 488 -7.93 13.09 32.42
N ILE A 489 -7.36 12.73 31.26
CA ILE A 489 -7.99 11.80 30.32
C ILE A 489 -7.94 10.37 30.84
N VAL A 490 -6.82 9.99 31.45
CA VAL A 490 -6.69 8.70 32.12
C VAL A 490 -7.72 8.62 33.26
N ARG A 491 -7.87 9.70 34.03
CA ARG A 491 -8.88 9.78 35.10
C ARG A 491 -10.31 9.63 34.56
N LEU A 492 -10.66 10.37 33.50
CA LEU A 492 -11.98 10.28 32.86
C LEU A 492 -12.26 8.87 32.31
N LEU A 493 -11.23 8.19 31.80
CA LEU A 493 -11.34 6.80 31.37
C LEU A 493 -11.61 5.88 32.57
N ASP A 494 -10.81 5.98 33.63
CA ASP A 494 -10.90 5.12 34.81
C ASP A 494 -12.23 5.30 35.56
N GLU A 495 -12.69 6.56 35.69
CA GLU A 495 -13.99 6.94 36.26
C GLU A 495 -15.19 6.51 35.38
N GLY A 496 -14.94 6.12 34.12
CA GLY A 496 -15.98 5.64 33.21
C GLY A 496 -16.78 6.71 32.48
N HIS A 497 -16.31 7.96 32.51
CA HIS A 497 -16.91 9.09 31.79
C HIS A 497 -16.63 9.07 30.28
N LEU A 498 -15.72 8.20 29.84
CA LEU A 498 -15.46 7.92 28.42
C LEU A 498 -16.18 6.65 27.99
N ARG A 499 -16.66 6.65 26.75
CA ARG A 499 -17.29 5.53 26.05
C ARG A 499 -16.41 5.05 24.90
N PRO A 500 -16.41 3.73 24.63
CA PRO A 500 -15.69 3.17 23.49
C PRO A 500 -16.31 3.64 22.16
N PRO A 501 -15.56 3.59 21.04
CA PRO A 501 -14.20 3.05 20.95
C PRO A 501 -13.16 3.97 21.57
N TYR A 502 -12.32 3.40 22.45
CA TYR A 502 -11.12 4.05 22.93
C TYR A 502 -10.00 3.75 21.94
N GLN A 503 -9.32 4.79 21.46
CA GLN A 503 -8.25 4.68 20.48
C GLN A 503 -7.02 5.42 21.00
N PHE A 504 -5.88 4.75 20.89
CA PHE A 504 -4.59 5.27 21.30
C PHE A 504 -3.61 5.03 20.16
N GLN A 505 -2.83 6.05 19.83
CA GLN A 505 -1.71 5.93 18.90
C GLN A 505 -0.53 6.73 19.44
N THR A 506 0.65 6.14 19.43
CA THR A 506 1.92 6.81 19.68
C THR A 506 2.93 6.44 18.60
N ASN A 507 3.77 7.40 18.24
CA ASN A 507 4.86 7.27 17.29
C ASN A 507 6.14 7.73 17.99
N PHE A 508 7.11 6.84 18.11
CA PHE A 508 8.47 7.15 18.53
C PHE A 508 9.33 7.29 17.30
N GLN A 509 9.85 8.48 17.09
CA GLN A 509 10.85 8.73 16.07
C GLN A 509 12.22 8.81 16.71
N VAL A 510 13.12 7.96 16.23
CA VAL A 510 14.48 7.82 16.75
C VAL A 510 15.44 8.44 15.74
N SER A 511 16.28 9.37 16.21
CA SER A 511 17.33 9.98 15.39
C SER A 511 18.47 9.00 15.13
N GLN A 512 19.30 9.31 14.13
CA GLN A 512 20.54 8.56 13.85
C GLN A 512 21.42 8.43 15.10
N ALA A 513 21.57 9.50 15.88
CA ALA A 513 22.32 9.48 17.14
C ALA A 513 21.72 8.51 18.16
N GLY A 514 20.39 8.34 18.16
CA GLY A 514 19.71 7.37 19.02
C GLY A 514 20.00 5.92 18.64
N ILE A 515 20.06 5.62 17.35
CA ILE A 515 20.43 4.27 16.86
C ILE A 515 21.88 3.96 17.27
N LEU A 516 22.79 4.90 17.06
CA LEU A 516 24.20 4.79 17.47
C LEU A 516 24.39 4.76 18.99
N ASN A 517 23.42 5.22 19.78
CA ASN A 517 23.49 5.14 21.23
C ASN A 517 23.55 3.68 21.73
N ILE A 518 23.00 2.72 20.97
CA ILE A 518 23.05 1.29 21.33
C ILE A 518 24.51 0.80 21.38
N SER A 519 25.34 1.15 20.39
CA SER A 519 26.75 0.73 20.38
C SER A 519 27.62 1.52 21.36
N LYS A 520 27.23 2.74 21.71
CA LYS A 520 27.91 3.59 22.71
C LYS A 520 27.58 3.22 24.16
N THR A 521 26.43 2.59 24.39
CA THR A 521 26.00 2.20 25.75
C THR A 521 26.72 0.93 26.20
N SER A 522 27.17 0.90 27.46
CA SER A 522 27.85 -0.29 27.98
C SER A 522 26.94 -1.52 27.99
N VAL A 523 27.53 -2.70 27.81
CA VAL A 523 26.81 -3.97 27.78
C VAL A 523 26.06 -4.21 29.09
N GLU A 524 26.63 -3.82 30.23
CA GLU A 524 26.00 -3.93 31.54
C GLU A 524 24.74 -3.05 31.63
N ALA A 525 24.80 -1.82 31.11
CA ALA A 525 23.65 -0.93 31.08
C ALA A 525 22.54 -1.46 30.16
N LEU A 526 22.89 -1.96 28.98
CA LEU A 526 21.92 -2.59 28.06
C LEU A 526 21.28 -3.85 28.67
N HIS A 527 22.04 -4.67 29.38
CA HIS A 527 21.49 -5.81 30.10
C HIS A 527 20.50 -5.39 31.20
N ARG A 528 20.76 -4.30 31.94
CA ARG A 528 19.80 -3.76 32.92
C ARG A 528 18.53 -3.26 32.24
N ILE A 529 18.65 -2.58 31.10
CA ILE A 529 17.49 -2.15 30.30
C ILE A 529 16.65 -3.36 29.89
N PHE A 530 17.27 -4.45 29.43
CA PHE A 530 16.55 -5.66 29.03
C PHE A 530 15.94 -6.42 30.21
N ASP A 531 16.58 -6.37 31.38
CA ASP A 531 16.03 -6.91 32.61
C ASP A 531 14.73 -6.18 32.97
N ASN A 532 14.73 -4.85 32.93
CA ASN A 532 13.53 -4.03 33.14
C ASN A 532 12.43 -4.35 32.12
N ILE A 533 12.76 -4.43 30.82
CA ILE A 533 11.81 -4.80 29.75
C ILE A 533 11.14 -6.16 30.04
N CYS A 534 11.92 -7.13 30.51
CA CYS A 534 11.42 -8.49 30.74
C CYS A 534 10.73 -8.69 32.11
N GLU A 535 11.02 -7.86 33.12
CA GLU A 535 10.49 -7.97 34.49
C GLU A 535 9.03 -7.48 34.64
N THR A 536 8.55 -6.62 33.75
CA THR A 536 7.19 -6.02 33.79
C THR A 536 6.03 -7.01 33.50
N LYS A 537 6.21 -8.34 33.58
CA LYS A 537 5.13 -9.34 33.36
C LYS A 537 4.37 -9.64 34.66
N PRO A 538 3.01 -9.60 34.66
CA PRO A 538 2.23 -9.84 35.88
C PRO A 538 2.50 -11.23 36.45
N LYS A 539 2.71 -11.28 37.78
CA LYS A 539 3.02 -12.47 38.57
C LYS A 539 1.77 -13.37 38.70
N ASN A 540 1.45 -14.16 37.66
CA ASN A 540 0.39 -15.17 37.75
C ASN A 540 0.88 -16.46 38.44
N LYS A 541 -0.04 -17.25 39.01
CA LYS A 541 0.21 -18.51 39.76
C LYS A 541 1.04 -19.58 39.02
N LEU A 542 1.24 -19.47 37.70
CA LEU A 542 2.12 -20.32 36.88
C LEU A 542 3.60 -19.85 36.84
N TYR A 543 3.99 -18.89 37.67
CA TYR A 543 5.33 -18.31 37.74
C TYR A 543 6.47 -19.35 37.88
N ARG A 544 6.25 -20.41 38.67
CA ARG A 544 7.27 -21.47 38.90
C ARG A 544 7.64 -22.27 37.64
N PHE A 545 6.77 -22.36 36.64
CA PHE A 545 7.09 -23.02 35.37
C PHE A 545 7.72 -22.06 34.34
N ARG A 546 7.57 -20.74 34.52
CA ARG A 546 8.12 -19.72 33.60
C ARG A 546 9.56 -19.33 33.92
N SER A 547 10.01 -19.43 35.17
CA SER A 547 11.41 -19.13 35.54
C SER A 547 12.44 -20.06 34.87
N LEU A 548 12.02 -21.27 34.47
CA LEU A 548 12.83 -22.23 33.70
C LEU A 548 12.94 -21.88 32.20
N PHE A 549 12.14 -20.92 31.72
CA PHE A 549 12.12 -20.47 30.33
C PHE A 549 12.08 -18.94 30.26
N ASN A 550 13.11 -18.27 30.79
CA ASN A 550 13.24 -16.81 30.69
C ASN A 550 13.64 -16.37 29.25
N PHE A 551 12.82 -16.79 28.28
CA PHE A 551 13.04 -16.70 26.84
C PHE A 551 13.15 -15.25 26.37
N CYS A 552 12.47 -14.31 27.04
CA CYS A 552 12.57 -12.86 26.79
C CYS A 552 14.02 -12.36 26.97
N LYS A 553 14.55 -12.52 28.20
CA LYS A 553 15.88 -12.04 28.56
C LYS A 553 16.95 -12.74 27.73
N TRP A 554 16.88 -14.06 27.62
CA TRP A 554 17.83 -14.85 26.85
C TRP A 554 17.86 -14.42 25.37
N LYS A 555 16.69 -14.20 24.75
CA LYS A 555 16.61 -13.83 23.34
C LYS A 555 17.12 -12.40 23.09
N LEU A 556 16.70 -11.42 23.89
CA LEU A 556 17.20 -10.04 23.79
C LEU A 556 18.71 -9.96 23.96
N GLN A 557 19.26 -10.65 24.98
CA GLN A 557 20.70 -10.69 25.19
C GLN A 557 21.44 -11.42 24.07
N ALA A 558 20.87 -12.49 23.51
CA ALA A 558 21.46 -13.19 22.38
C ALA A 558 21.49 -12.32 21.11
N ASP A 559 20.41 -11.60 20.83
CA ASP A 559 20.33 -10.71 19.66
C ASP A 559 21.24 -9.48 19.83
N LEU A 560 21.35 -8.92 21.05
CA LEU A 560 22.34 -7.88 21.34
C LEU A 560 23.78 -8.37 21.18
N ARG A 561 24.12 -9.55 21.70
CA ARG A 561 25.47 -10.11 21.52
C ARG A 561 25.82 -10.29 20.05
N ARG A 562 24.86 -10.75 19.23
CA ARG A 562 25.05 -10.85 17.78
C ARG A 562 25.23 -9.48 17.15
N TYR A 563 24.40 -8.50 17.51
CA TYR A 563 24.54 -7.12 17.03
C TYR A 563 25.91 -6.54 17.36
N LEU A 564 26.32 -6.56 18.62
CA LEU A 564 27.63 -6.02 19.04
C LEU A 564 28.80 -6.79 18.43
N LEU A 565 28.65 -8.10 18.18
CA LEU A 565 29.68 -8.88 17.49
C LEU A 565 29.90 -8.33 16.07
N GLU A 566 28.84 -8.08 15.29
CA GLU A 566 28.99 -7.51 13.95
C GLU A 566 29.49 -6.06 14.01
N VAL A 567 29.07 -5.26 15.00
CA VAL A 567 29.52 -3.86 15.19
C VAL A 567 31.03 -3.78 15.40
N PHE A 568 31.57 -4.60 16.31
CA PHE A 568 32.97 -4.49 16.75
C PHE A 568 33.93 -5.41 15.99
N HIS A 569 33.44 -6.30 15.12
CA HIS A 569 34.27 -7.25 14.40
C HIS A 569 33.99 -7.26 12.88
N GLN A 570 35.05 -7.36 12.09
CA GLN A 570 34.98 -7.57 10.64
C GLN A 570 34.79 -9.05 10.29
N GLU A 571 34.35 -9.30 9.06
CA GLU A 571 34.40 -10.64 8.49
C GLU A 571 35.83 -11.17 8.49
N ILE A 572 35.98 -12.45 8.84
CA ILE A 572 37.29 -13.03 9.07
C ILE A 572 37.77 -13.76 7.83
N ALA A 573 38.87 -13.27 7.25
CA ALA A 573 39.50 -13.93 6.12
C ALA A 573 40.01 -15.33 6.50
N LEU A 574 40.03 -16.24 5.51
CA LEU A 574 40.56 -17.59 5.68
C LEU A 574 42.05 -17.58 6.12
N SER A 575 42.81 -16.56 5.73
CA SER A 575 44.19 -16.34 6.16
C SER A 575 44.28 -16.14 7.68
N SER A 576 43.47 -15.24 8.24
CA SER A 576 43.39 -14.98 9.67
C SER A 576 43.03 -16.24 10.47
N TYR A 577 42.11 -17.07 9.94
CA TYR A 577 41.82 -18.38 10.54
C TYR A 577 43.04 -19.30 10.55
N ARG A 578 43.76 -19.41 9.43
CA ARG A 578 44.97 -20.24 9.33
C ARG A 578 46.02 -19.76 10.32
N ASP A 579 46.23 -18.45 10.45
CA ASP A 579 47.23 -17.91 11.36
C ASP A 579 46.85 -18.12 12.83
N CYS A 580 45.59 -17.89 13.21
CA CYS A 580 45.11 -18.21 14.55
C CYS A 580 45.17 -19.72 14.84
N SER A 581 44.98 -20.58 13.84
CA SER A 581 45.06 -22.04 14.01
C SER A 581 46.50 -22.52 14.29
N LYS A 582 47.52 -21.85 13.73
CA LYS A 582 48.95 -22.17 13.99
C LYS A 582 49.35 -21.91 15.44
N VAL A 583 48.74 -20.91 16.09
CA VAL A 583 48.94 -20.60 17.51
C VAL A 583 48.37 -21.72 18.40
N THR A 584 47.42 -22.52 17.89
CA THR A 584 46.82 -23.61 18.63
C THR A 584 47.58 -24.94 18.47
N LYS A 585 48.29 -25.35 19.52
CA LYS A 585 49.03 -26.62 19.57
C LYS A 585 48.10 -27.84 19.51
N TRP A 586 48.52 -28.88 18.78
CA TRP A 586 47.74 -30.10 18.51
C TRP A 586 47.40 -30.92 19.77
N TYR A 587 48.20 -30.82 20.83
CA TYR A 587 48.03 -31.56 22.09
C TYR A 587 47.06 -30.90 23.08
N MET A 588 46.47 -29.74 22.74
CA MET A 588 45.47 -29.11 23.60
C MET A 588 44.12 -29.82 23.51
N ARG A 589 43.41 -29.90 24.66
CA ARG A 589 42.00 -30.34 24.69
C ARG A 589 41.18 -29.51 23.70
N ALA A 590 40.26 -30.16 22.98
CA ALA A 590 39.43 -29.53 21.95
C ALA A 590 38.72 -28.25 22.44
N SER A 591 38.24 -28.24 23.69
CA SER A 591 37.62 -27.06 24.30
C SER A 591 38.59 -25.88 24.47
N LYS A 592 39.82 -26.13 24.95
CA LYS A 592 40.86 -25.09 25.09
C LYS A 592 41.35 -24.60 23.73
N LYS A 593 41.54 -25.52 22.78
CA LYS A 593 41.90 -25.18 21.39
C LYS A 593 40.86 -24.25 20.77
N ARG A 594 39.57 -24.59 20.91
CA ARG A 594 38.46 -23.76 20.42
C ARG A 594 38.42 -22.38 21.09
N ALA A 595 38.56 -22.33 22.41
CA ALA A 595 38.56 -21.06 23.15
C ALA A 595 39.72 -20.13 22.73
N LEU A 596 40.93 -20.69 22.55
CA LEU A 596 42.08 -19.92 22.06
C LEU A 596 41.91 -19.46 20.62
N LEU A 597 41.37 -20.32 19.75
CA LEU A 597 41.08 -19.98 18.36
C LEU A 597 40.05 -18.85 18.29
N GLU A 598 38.94 -18.96 19.02
CA GLU A 598 37.90 -17.93 19.09
C GLU A 598 38.46 -16.61 19.66
N SER A 599 39.32 -16.66 20.68
CA SER A 599 39.97 -15.48 21.26
C SER A 599 40.89 -14.78 20.25
N CYS A 600 41.75 -15.54 19.56
CA CYS A 600 42.62 -15.01 18.53
C CYS A 600 41.82 -14.39 17.37
N MET A 601 40.79 -15.11 16.90
CA MET A 601 39.94 -14.65 15.81
C MET A 601 39.23 -13.34 16.16
N ARG A 602 38.72 -13.22 17.39
CA ARG A 602 38.14 -11.95 17.90
C ARG A 602 39.16 -10.83 17.95
N SER A 603 40.39 -11.11 18.34
CA SER A 603 41.44 -10.09 18.41
C SER A 603 41.82 -9.58 17.02
N VAL A 604 41.92 -10.47 16.03
CA VAL A 604 42.33 -10.13 14.67
C VAL A 604 41.22 -9.42 13.90
N SER A 605 39.96 -9.77 14.17
CA SER A 605 38.83 -9.16 13.47
C SER A 605 38.33 -7.86 14.09
N ARG A 606 38.89 -7.42 15.22
CA ARG A 606 38.40 -6.25 15.96
C ARG A 606 38.57 -4.97 15.12
N ARG A 607 37.48 -4.21 14.96
CA ARG A 607 37.49 -2.89 14.31
C ARG A 607 38.12 -1.84 15.22
N ASP A 608 38.60 -0.76 14.60
CA ASP A 608 38.92 0.46 15.34
C ASP A 608 37.67 0.98 16.06
N GLU A 609 37.84 1.58 17.24
CA GLU A 609 36.71 2.01 18.07
C GLU A 609 35.87 3.10 17.38
N ASN A 610 36.51 4.05 16.69
CA ASN A 610 35.78 5.12 16.01
C ASN A 610 34.99 4.56 14.82
N GLN A 611 35.58 3.63 14.08
CA GLN A 611 34.93 2.94 12.98
C GLN A 611 33.76 2.06 13.47
N ALA A 612 33.94 1.33 14.57
CA ALA A 612 32.88 0.50 15.14
C ALA A 612 31.66 1.34 15.56
N LEU A 613 31.89 2.56 16.08
CA LEU A 613 30.82 3.43 16.55
C LEU A 613 30.07 4.18 15.44
N SER A 614 30.53 4.13 14.18
CA SER A 614 29.78 4.65 13.02
C SER A 614 28.99 3.59 12.27
N ILE A 615 29.34 2.31 12.45
CA ILE A 615 28.75 1.21 11.71
C ILE A 615 27.45 0.72 12.35
N VAL A 616 26.45 0.48 11.50
CA VAL A 616 25.17 -0.12 11.87
C VAL A 616 24.91 -1.40 11.05
N PRO A 617 25.06 -2.59 11.65
CA PRO A 617 24.73 -3.87 11.01
C PRO A 617 23.22 -4.02 10.82
N MET A 618 22.70 -3.67 9.64
CA MET A 618 21.28 -3.41 9.41
C MET A 618 20.39 -4.63 9.67
N TRP A 619 20.84 -5.82 9.28
CA TRP A 619 20.08 -7.07 9.48
C TRP A 619 20.01 -7.47 10.96
N ARG A 620 21.07 -7.22 11.75
CA ARG A 620 21.07 -7.49 13.20
C ARG A 620 20.28 -6.44 13.97
N LEU A 621 20.39 -5.18 13.55
CA LEU A 621 19.60 -4.11 14.13
C LEU A 621 18.11 -4.44 14.00
N LYS A 622 17.67 -4.86 12.81
CA LYS A 622 16.29 -5.32 12.57
C LYS A 622 15.85 -6.40 13.56
N ASP A 623 16.66 -7.44 13.75
CA ASP A 623 16.34 -8.56 14.64
C ASP A 623 16.21 -8.09 16.10
N LEU A 624 17.18 -7.27 16.57
CA LEU A 624 17.17 -6.68 17.91
C LEU A 624 15.94 -5.79 18.12
N LEU A 625 15.66 -4.87 17.19
CA LEU A 625 14.53 -3.95 17.26
C LEU A 625 13.19 -4.68 17.30
N ASN A 626 13.02 -5.72 16.48
CA ASN A 626 11.80 -6.52 16.46
C ASN A 626 11.52 -7.19 17.81
N GLU A 627 12.55 -7.70 18.47
CA GLU A 627 12.41 -8.29 19.80
C GLU A 627 12.18 -7.23 20.88
N VAL A 628 12.95 -6.13 20.88
CA VAL A 628 12.78 -5.01 21.82
C VAL A 628 11.35 -4.47 21.76
N VAL A 629 10.86 -4.09 20.59
CA VAL A 629 9.52 -3.51 20.43
C VAL A 629 8.44 -4.53 20.76
N THR A 630 8.66 -5.81 20.44
CA THR A 630 7.71 -6.88 20.81
C THR A 630 7.58 -7.00 22.34
N GLN A 631 8.69 -6.95 23.07
CA GLN A 631 8.71 -7.19 24.52
C GLN A 631 8.48 -5.94 25.35
N SER A 632 8.88 -4.77 24.85
CA SER A 632 8.69 -3.47 25.50
C SER A 632 7.22 -3.25 25.83
N LYS A 633 7.02 -2.64 27.00
CA LYS A 633 5.71 -2.33 27.56
C LYS A 633 5.55 -0.86 27.93
N ASP A 634 6.65 -0.10 27.90
CA ASP A 634 6.70 1.27 28.35
C ASP A 634 7.59 2.08 27.40
N ARG A 635 7.22 3.33 27.15
CA ARG A 635 8.04 4.29 26.43
C ARG A 635 9.42 4.50 27.07
N ILE A 636 9.53 4.35 28.39
CA ILE A 636 10.79 4.47 29.14
C ILE A 636 11.81 3.44 28.63
N ASP A 637 11.37 2.26 28.20
CA ASP A 637 12.24 1.25 27.60
C ASP A 637 12.94 1.80 26.35
N LEU A 638 12.18 2.51 25.49
CA LEU A 638 12.69 3.10 24.26
C LEU A 638 13.59 4.31 24.56
N TYR A 639 13.19 5.17 25.49
CA TYR A 639 14.03 6.29 25.93
C TYR A 639 15.35 5.84 26.54
N SER A 640 15.34 4.74 27.30
CA SER A 640 16.55 4.18 27.91
C SER A 640 17.47 3.55 26.87
N LEU A 641 16.90 2.88 25.86
CA LEU A 641 17.68 2.21 24.82
C LEU A 641 18.33 3.23 23.85
N PHE A 642 17.56 4.21 23.36
CA PHE A 642 18.03 5.15 22.34
C PHE A 642 18.57 6.46 22.93
N GLY A 643 18.39 6.71 24.23
CA GLY A 643 18.71 7.97 24.88
C GLY A 643 17.58 9.00 24.74
N LEU A 644 17.24 9.66 25.85
CA LEU A 644 16.08 10.56 25.95
C LEU A 644 16.08 11.71 24.93
N SER A 645 17.26 12.30 24.63
CA SER A 645 17.38 13.40 23.66
C SER A 645 17.19 12.97 22.20
N ASN A 646 17.24 11.67 21.93
CA ASN A 646 17.25 11.12 20.58
C ASN A 646 15.91 10.52 20.15
N VAL A 647 14.91 10.57 21.03
CA VAL A 647 13.57 10.03 20.78
C VAL A 647 12.56 11.15 20.87
N HIS A 648 11.78 11.33 19.81
CA HIS A 648 10.60 12.16 19.80
C HIS A 648 9.35 11.28 19.80
N ALA A 649 8.56 11.37 20.86
CA ALA A 649 7.29 10.66 20.96
C ALA A 649 6.15 11.62 20.64
N TYR A 650 5.22 11.23 19.79
CA TYR A 650 4.01 12.00 19.53
C TYR A 650 2.84 11.09 19.22
N GLY A 651 1.64 11.53 19.55
CA GLY A 651 0.49 10.67 19.43
C GLY A 651 -0.81 11.33 19.82
N GLN A 652 -1.83 10.50 19.91
CA GLN A 652 -3.16 10.93 20.27
C GLN A 652 -3.94 9.85 21.01
N VAL A 653 -4.91 10.32 21.79
CA VAL A 653 -5.96 9.52 22.42
C VAL A 653 -7.29 10.05 21.91
N SER A 654 -8.18 9.17 21.48
CA SER A 654 -9.56 9.53 21.12
C SER A 654 -10.57 8.59 21.78
N ALA A 655 -11.71 9.17 22.17
CA ALA A 655 -12.85 8.48 22.77
C ALA A 655 -14.12 9.32 22.58
N SER A 656 -15.27 8.87 23.09
CA SER A 656 -16.49 9.68 23.18
C SER A 656 -16.87 9.92 24.64
N LYS A 657 -17.45 11.08 24.98
CA LYS A 657 -18.09 11.32 26.28
C LYS A 657 -19.40 10.53 26.40
N GLU A 658 -19.99 10.52 27.58
CA GLU A 658 -21.33 9.96 27.81
C GLU A 658 -22.41 10.55 26.91
N GLU A 659 -22.31 11.83 26.59
CA GLU A 659 -23.22 12.57 25.70
C GLU A 659 -22.96 12.31 24.20
N GLY A 660 -21.98 11.47 23.86
CA GLY A 660 -21.60 11.18 22.48
C GLY A 660 -20.63 12.18 21.86
N LEU A 661 -20.24 13.23 22.58
CA LEU A 661 -19.26 14.21 22.11
C LEU A 661 -17.87 13.58 21.98
N PRO A 662 -17.19 13.68 20.82
CA PRO A 662 -15.86 13.14 20.65
C PRO A 662 -14.84 13.92 21.50
N ILE A 663 -13.92 13.20 22.14
CA ILE A 663 -12.70 13.76 22.73
C ILE A 663 -11.53 13.28 21.89
N ARG A 664 -10.64 14.22 21.57
CA ARG A 664 -9.32 13.92 21.02
C ARG A 664 -8.30 14.75 21.78
N ALA A 665 -7.25 14.09 22.25
CA ALA A 665 -6.13 14.75 22.90
C ALA A 665 -4.84 14.30 22.26
N MET A 666 -4.02 15.28 21.91
CA MET A 666 -2.72 15.06 21.29
C MET A 666 -1.63 15.28 22.34
N PHE A 667 -0.54 14.53 22.22
CA PHE A 667 0.63 14.70 23.07
C PHE A 667 1.90 14.64 22.22
N LYS A 668 2.95 15.28 22.73
CA LYS A 668 4.29 15.23 22.16
C LYS A 668 5.34 15.36 23.26
N GLU A 669 6.46 14.68 23.11
CA GLU A 669 7.59 14.67 24.03
C GLU A 669 8.90 14.55 23.25
N GLY A 670 9.97 15.17 23.77
CA GLY A 670 11.27 15.19 23.11
C GLY A 670 11.38 16.24 21.99
N LEU A 671 12.46 16.18 21.22
CA LEU A 671 12.78 17.11 20.15
C LEU A 671 12.53 16.48 18.78
N TRP A 672 11.76 17.15 17.92
CA TRP A 672 11.50 16.68 16.55
C TRP A 672 12.76 16.75 15.69
N HIS A 673 13.11 15.63 15.04
CA HIS A 673 14.33 15.49 14.23
C HIS A 673 14.07 15.35 12.71
N GLY A 674 12.84 15.58 12.22
CA GLY A 674 12.51 15.58 10.78
C GLY A 674 11.47 14.53 10.36
N LEU A 675 11.19 14.36 9.07
CA LEU A 675 10.08 13.50 8.57
C LEU A 675 10.48 12.03 8.28
N GLY A 676 11.77 11.71 8.29
CA GLY A 676 12.33 10.43 7.81
C GLY A 676 13.32 10.68 6.66
N VAL A 677 14.09 9.66 6.25
CA VAL A 677 15.13 9.82 5.21
C VAL A 677 14.49 10.11 3.85
N VAL A 678 13.47 9.35 3.48
CA VAL A 678 12.79 9.46 2.19
C VAL A 678 12.08 10.81 2.06
N ASP A 679 11.30 11.19 3.07
CA ASP A 679 10.51 12.42 3.03
C ASP A 679 11.40 13.67 3.12
N ALA A 680 12.49 13.61 3.91
CA ALA A 680 13.50 14.67 3.91
C ALA A 680 14.14 14.83 2.52
N ALA A 681 14.52 13.73 1.87
CA ALA A 681 15.07 13.77 0.52
C ALA A 681 14.06 14.29 -0.51
N LYS A 682 12.77 13.93 -0.42
CA LYS A 682 11.72 14.46 -1.30
C LYS A 682 11.53 15.97 -1.12
N LYS A 683 11.55 16.45 0.12
CA LYS A 683 11.43 17.87 0.45
C LYS A 683 12.65 18.68 -0.01
N GLU A 684 13.86 18.20 0.27
CA GLU A 684 15.13 18.77 -0.21
C GLU A 684 15.17 18.82 -1.75
N ASN A 685 14.68 17.76 -2.40
CA ASN A 685 14.63 17.67 -3.84
C ASN A 685 13.43 18.41 -4.47
N LEU A 686 12.72 19.29 -3.77
CA LEU A 686 11.61 20.12 -4.29
C LEU A 686 10.74 19.33 -5.29
N ARG A 687 10.11 18.24 -4.85
CA ARG A 687 9.14 17.57 -5.70
C ARG A 687 7.99 18.54 -5.98
N ARG A 688 7.88 18.95 -7.24
CA ARG A 688 6.67 19.56 -7.77
C ARG A 688 5.65 18.44 -7.92
N GLU A 689 4.91 18.17 -6.85
CA GLU A 689 3.70 17.37 -6.98
C GLU A 689 2.70 18.19 -7.82
N PRO A 690 1.89 17.55 -8.68
CA PRO A 690 0.80 18.27 -9.34
C PRO A 690 -0.09 18.92 -8.27
N ALA A 691 -0.64 20.09 -8.56
CA ALA A 691 -1.39 20.90 -7.59
C ALA A 691 -2.55 20.13 -6.92
N SER A 692 -2.99 19.02 -7.53
CA SER A 692 -4.01 18.10 -7.01
C SER A 692 -3.57 17.15 -5.88
N VAL A 693 -2.33 17.23 -5.40
CA VAL A 693 -1.80 16.35 -4.32
C VAL A 693 -1.49 17.13 -3.03
N ILE A 694 -1.60 18.46 -3.05
CA ILE A 694 -1.49 19.27 -1.83
C ILE A 694 -2.85 19.31 -1.13
N GLU A 695 -3.19 18.23 -0.42
CA GLU A 695 -4.23 18.22 0.63
C GLU A 695 -3.62 17.92 2.00
#